data_AF-A0A8H6VQF8-F1
#
_entry.id   AF-A0A8H6VQF8-F1
#
_cell.length_a   1.000
_cell.length_b   1.000
_cell.length_c   1.000
_cell.angle_alpha   90.00
_cell.angle_beta   90.00
_cell.angle_gamma   90.00
#
_symmetry.space_group_name_H-M   'P 1'
#
loop_
_entity.id
_entity.type
_entity.pdbx_description
1 polymer ?
#
loop_
_entity_poly.entity_id
_entity_poly.type
_entity_poly.pdbx_seq_one_letter_code
_entity_poly.pdbx_strand_id
1 'polypeptide(L)'
;MANQKILIVGGGLAGLALAQCLRKNNIDFEVFERDAEPQARSQGWAILLRECLAGMYRLFPDDMPSMEKNISVLDELDAEDAKVATNNGTDPTPCNFGGCHSQTGELLDRIASGSKEDISRHFIRANRASFRTWLSHKINVSWNKQFDSYEEDEHGVKVNFKDGSSAYGSLLVATDGASSHVRLQMLGAEMCQPKAASIDAISANITLSREEYAPLLAKGSAFVVANTGDFHFFIGSRSYHPENKTADYYWSVCLDRAKDQSSIEQTGSDWKASALAKVLEVTKPLHPSLRRYIENTKPSQMASTASQLLQWSPPSTLPAKRVILAGDALHAMTPFRGAGANTALLDAFDIAQLINQAMKKGVDVQAIVEPYNKIAIPRGQGMVEFSRSAAGFHDTHIDISIQNPVARIQAYIDSYAKAGGSDTFDNLLMTQTHLLSSTLKSASEDAMECFTVFSIPVIPSFCSAMGTMHGGCTSTIVDNCTTLAGVPLAQKDFWDAGGVSRTLNVTYLRPIPMGSEILVECIVRGLGRKMWAFVVQYLQLWDDEARHSELKPLYKIDSTLSFGSAVMGYTGAGENILESVFSIVPGTTKHEIASVDSQGTWDDMIVLAIGRVFIGESKDPLYFSEVFHLKTEIPGESSSRYILKHIIRLTMAA
;
A
#
# COMPACT_ATOMS: atom_id res chain seq x y z
N MET A 1 41.42 -7.28 -13.12
CA MET A 1 40.41 -7.79 -12.17
C MET A 1 39.69 -8.91 -12.89
N ALA A 2 39.55 -10.09 -12.27
CA ALA A 2 38.80 -11.20 -12.88
C ALA A 2 37.40 -10.71 -13.27
N ASN A 3 36.90 -11.14 -14.43
CA ASN A 3 35.65 -10.64 -15.01
C ASN A 3 34.47 -10.92 -14.05
N GLN A 4 33.99 -9.91 -13.31
CA GLN A 4 32.89 -10.02 -12.35
C GLN A 4 31.53 -9.99 -13.06
N LYS A 5 31.35 -10.92 -14.00
CA LYS A 5 30.10 -11.07 -14.75
C LYS A 5 28.98 -11.47 -13.79
N ILE A 6 27.82 -10.82 -13.94
CA ILE A 6 26.60 -11.13 -13.19
C ILE A 6 25.66 -11.96 -14.06
N LEU A 7 25.21 -13.11 -13.57
CA LEU A 7 24.24 -13.95 -14.27
C LEU A 7 22.84 -13.64 -13.76
N ILE A 8 21.88 -13.41 -14.66
CA ILE A 8 20.48 -13.14 -14.33
C ILE A 8 19.62 -14.23 -14.97
N VAL A 9 18.97 -15.07 -14.15
CA VAL A 9 18.04 -16.09 -14.63
C VAL A 9 16.61 -15.56 -14.46
N GLY A 10 15.90 -15.39 -15.58
CA GLY A 10 14.58 -14.78 -15.67
C GLY A 10 14.61 -13.43 -16.41
N GLY A 11 14.02 -13.37 -17.60
CA GLY A 11 13.80 -12.15 -18.40
C GLY A 11 12.47 -11.46 -18.07
N GLY A 12 12.09 -11.49 -16.78
CA GLY A 12 10.92 -10.82 -16.23
C GLY A 12 11.20 -9.36 -15.85
N LEU A 13 10.27 -8.73 -15.12
CA LEU A 13 10.38 -7.32 -14.76
C LEU A 13 11.61 -7.03 -13.88
N ALA A 14 11.83 -7.82 -12.82
CA ALA A 14 13.00 -7.66 -11.94
C ALA A 14 14.31 -7.87 -12.69
N GLY A 15 14.43 -8.96 -13.46
CA GLY A 15 15.67 -9.30 -14.18
C GLY A 15 16.05 -8.25 -15.22
N LEU A 16 15.08 -7.77 -16.01
CA LEU A 16 15.33 -6.72 -16.99
C LEU A 16 15.57 -5.35 -16.33
N ALA A 17 14.89 -5.02 -15.22
CA ALA A 17 15.18 -3.80 -14.47
C ALA A 17 16.60 -3.81 -13.88
N LEU A 18 17.06 -4.96 -13.35
CA LEU A 18 18.42 -5.13 -12.88
C LEU A 18 19.41 -4.96 -14.04
N ALA A 19 19.17 -5.62 -15.17
CA ALA A 19 19.99 -5.49 -16.37
C ALA A 19 20.12 -4.02 -16.84
N GLN A 20 19.04 -3.23 -16.78
CA GLN A 20 19.10 -1.79 -17.10
C GLN A 20 19.98 -1.01 -16.11
N CYS A 21 19.89 -1.29 -14.81
CA CYS A 21 20.75 -0.65 -13.81
C CYS A 21 22.22 -1.03 -13.99
N LEU A 22 22.51 -2.30 -14.31
CA LEU A 22 23.87 -2.78 -14.58
C LEU A 22 24.42 -2.14 -15.87
N ARG A 23 23.59 -2.04 -16.92
CA ARG A 23 23.91 -1.32 -18.17
C ARG A 23 24.30 0.13 -17.91
N LYS A 24 23.55 0.86 -17.06
CA LYS A 24 23.88 2.25 -16.69
C LYS A 24 25.27 2.38 -16.07
N ASN A 25 25.70 1.38 -15.32
CA ASN A 25 26.97 1.40 -14.58
C ASN A 25 28.11 0.66 -15.30
N ASN A 26 27.93 0.27 -16.58
CA ASN A 26 28.92 -0.48 -17.37
C ASN A 26 29.42 -1.77 -16.68
N ILE A 27 28.50 -2.49 -16.04
CA ILE A 27 28.79 -3.77 -15.37
C ILE A 27 28.49 -4.91 -16.34
N ASP A 28 29.36 -5.92 -16.42
CA ASP A 28 29.18 -7.08 -17.31
C ASP A 28 28.07 -8.01 -16.75
N PHE A 29 27.11 -8.39 -17.59
CA PHE A 29 26.01 -9.27 -17.21
C PHE A 29 25.47 -10.09 -18.39
N GLU A 30 24.79 -11.19 -18.07
CA GLU A 30 24.01 -11.98 -19.04
C GLU A 30 22.62 -12.28 -18.48
N VAL A 31 21.59 -12.12 -19.32
CA VAL A 31 20.20 -12.44 -18.98
C VAL A 31 19.76 -13.70 -19.72
N PHE A 32 19.20 -14.66 -19.00
CA PHE A 32 18.71 -15.94 -19.53
C PHE A 32 17.20 -16.05 -19.31
N GLU A 33 16.45 -16.39 -20.37
CA GLU A 33 14.99 -16.51 -20.32
C GLU A 33 14.55 -17.83 -20.95
N ARG A 34 13.62 -18.52 -20.27
CA ARG A 34 13.07 -19.80 -20.71
C ARG A 34 12.08 -19.67 -21.87
N ASP A 35 11.38 -18.54 -21.95
CA ASP A 35 10.47 -18.27 -23.05
C ASP A 35 11.26 -18.26 -24.37
N ALA A 36 10.59 -18.59 -25.48
CA ALA A 36 11.22 -18.59 -26.80
C ALA A 36 11.41 -17.17 -27.36
N GLU A 37 10.55 -16.24 -26.96
CA GLU A 37 10.52 -14.87 -27.46
C GLU A 37 9.80 -13.90 -26.48
N PRO A 38 9.95 -12.57 -26.65
CA PRO A 38 9.38 -11.57 -25.75
C PRO A 38 7.85 -11.64 -25.55
N GLN A 39 7.11 -12.09 -26.57
CA GLN A 39 5.65 -12.11 -26.59
C GLN A 39 5.05 -13.52 -26.43
N ALA A 40 5.85 -14.52 -26.03
CA ALA A 40 5.38 -15.90 -25.86
C ALA A 40 4.23 -16.08 -24.84
N ARG A 41 3.92 -15.06 -24.03
CA ARG A 41 2.85 -15.08 -23.02
C ARG A 41 1.77 -14.06 -23.34
N SER A 42 0.51 -14.49 -23.38
CA SER A 42 -0.68 -13.64 -23.57
C SER A 42 -1.20 -12.98 -22.27
N GLN A 43 -0.31 -12.64 -21.33
CA GLN A 43 -0.71 -12.04 -20.04
C GLN A 43 -1.21 -10.60 -20.26
N GLY A 44 -2.53 -10.42 -20.21
CA GLY A 44 -3.23 -9.21 -20.64
C GLY A 44 -3.54 -8.16 -19.57
N TRP A 45 -3.05 -8.27 -18.33
CA TRP A 45 -3.33 -7.24 -17.31
C TRP A 45 -2.28 -6.13 -17.30
N ALA A 46 -2.75 -4.92 -16.99
CA ALA A 46 -1.88 -3.78 -16.71
C ALA A 46 -1.31 -3.84 -15.27
N ILE A 47 -0.22 -3.10 -15.04
CA ILE A 47 0.52 -3.04 -13.78
C ILE A 47 0.50 -1.61 -13.28
N LEU A 48 0.31 -1.43 -11.97
CA LEU A 48 0.48 -0.13 -11.34
C LEU A 48 1.97 0.05 -10.98
N LEU A 49 2.60 1.08 -11.52
CA LEU A 49 3.94 1.52 -11.14
C LEU A 49 3.82 2.79 -10.30
N ARG A 50 4.37 2.79 -9.09
CA ARG A 50 4.38 3.93 -8.16
C ARG A 50 5.73 4.00 -7.46
N GLU A 51 5.95 3.17 -6.44
CA GLU A 51 7.14 3.21 -5.58
C GLU A 51 8.46 3.08 -6.36
N CYS A 52 8.42 2.37 -7.49
CA CYS A 52 9.60 2.18 -8.32
C CYS A 52 9.93 3.35 -9.26
N LEU A 53 8.99 4.27 -9.52
CA LEU A 53 9.14 5.29 -10.59
C LEU A 53 10.34 6.21 -10.36
N ALA A 54 10.55 6.67 -9.12
CA ALA A 54 11.70 7.50 -8.77
C ALA A 54 13.04 6.77 -9.07
N GLY A 55 13.10 5.48 -8.74
CA GLY A 55 14.24 4.62 -9.04
C GLY A 55 14.44 4.45 -10.54
N MET A 56 13.37 4.23 -11.31
CA MET A 56 13.44 4.10 -12.78
C MET A 56 14.00 5.37 -13.44
N TYR A 57 13.49 6.56 -13.07
CA TYR A 57 14.01 7.82 -13.62
C TYR A 57 15.48 8.07 -13.26
N ARG A 58 15.94 7.61 -12.09
CA ARG A 58 17.29 7.89 -11.59
C ARG A 58 18.32 6.83 -11.98
N LEU A 59 17.95 5.55 -11.98
CA LEU A 59 18.87 4.42 -12.03
C LEU A 59 18.93 3.73 -13.39
N PHE A 60 17.99 4.03 -14.30
CA PHE A 60 18.07 3.54 -15.68
C PHE A 60 18.88 4.48 -16.58
N PRO A 61 19.44 3.98 -17.70
CA PRO A 61 20.22 4.78 -18.63
C PRO A 61 19.41 5.94 -19.22
N ASP A 62 20.10 7.04 -19.53
CA ASP A 62 19.46 8.26 -20.06
C ASP A 62 18.95 8.07 -21.50
N ASP A 63 19.34 6.99 -22.17
CA ASP A 63 18.90 6.62 -23.52
C ASP A 63 17.59 5.83 -23.57
N MET A 64 16.93 5.62 -22.42
CA MET A 64 15.64 4.93 -22.36
C MET A 64 14.53 5.77 -23.00
N PRO A 65 13.60 5.14 -23.77
CA PRO A 65 12.41 5.84 -24.27
C PRO A 65 11.55 6.41 -23.13
N SER A 66 10.73 7.43 -23.39
CA SER A 66 9.79 7.97 -22.39
C SER A 66 8.84 6.89 -21.89
N MET A 67 8.73 6.71 -20.58
CA MET A 67 7.84 5.73 -19.99
C MET A 67 6.38 6.04 -20.31
N GLU A 68 5.98 7.29 -20.08
CA GLU A 68 4.60 7.76 -20.24
C GLU A 68 4.07 7.41 -21.64
N LYS A 69 4.90 7.57 -22.67
CA LYS A 69 4.54 7.31 -24.07
C LYS A 69 4.67 5.85 -24.54
N ASN A 70 5.39 5.03 -23.80
CA ASN A 70 5.74 3.68 -24.28
C ASN A 70 5.14 2.57 -23.43
N ILE A 71 4.74 2.87 -22.20
CA ILE A 71 4.23 1.85 -21.28
C ILE A 71 2.83 2.17 -20.75
N SER A 72 2.40 3.44 -20.71
CA SER A 72 1.08 3.79 -20.17
C SER A 72 -0.05 3.23 -21.04
N VAL A 73 -1.06 2.62 -20.43
CA VAL A 73 -2.30 2.22 -21.13
C VAL A 73 -3.16 3.42 -21.54
N LEU A 74 -2.79 4.64 -21.11
CA LEU A 74 -3.57 5.86 -21.29
C LEU A 74 -2.91 6.85 -22.27
N ASP A 75 -1.77 6.50 -22.86
CA ASP A 75 -1.09 7.39 -23.82
C ASP A 75 -1.90 7.58 -25.10
N GLU A 76 -2.68 6.57 -25.46
CA GLU A 76 -3.51 6.55 -26.68
C GLU A 76 -4.85 7.29 -26.52
N LEU A 77 -5.14 7.93 -25.37
CA LEU A 77 -6.39 8.67 -25.21
C LEU A 77 -6.45 9.87 -26.15
N ASP A 78 -7.59 10.05 -26.83
CA ASP A 78 -7.85 11.28 -27.57
C ASP A 78 -8.17 12.45 -26.62
N ALA A 79 -8.27 13.66 -27.18
CA ALA A 79 -8.50 14.86 -26.39
C ALA A 79 -9.86 14.91 -25.69
N GLU A 80 -10.87 14.18 -26.17
CA GLU A 80 -12.18 14.13 -25.53
C GLU A 80 -12.15 13.18 -24.34
N ASP A 81 -11.60 11.99 -24.53
CA ASP A 81 -11.49 10.99 -23.47
C ASP A 81 -10.47 11.37 -22.41
N ALA A 82 -9.38 12.06 -22.78
CA ALA A 82 -8.44 12.64 -21.83
C ALA A 82 -9.13 13.68 -20.91
N LYS A 83 -10.12 14.44 -21.41
CA LYS A 83 -10.90 15.37 -20.56
C LYS A 83 -11.78 14.60 -19.58
N VAL A 84 -12.46 13.54 -20.02
CA VAL A 84 -13.26 12.69 -19.12
C VAL A 84 -12.36 12.04 -18.06
N ALA A 85 -11.23 11.47 -18.50
CA ALA A 85 -10.23 10.84 -17.65
C ALA A 85 -9.56 11.82 -16.69
N THR A 86 -9.56 13.12 -16.95
CA THR A 86 -9.03 14.15 -16.04
C THR A 86 -10.11 14.82 -15.20
N ASN A 87 -11.32 14.25 -15.11
CA ASN A 87 -12.44 14.87 -14.40
C ASN A 87 -12.69 16.31 -14.90
N ASN A 88 -12.76 16.46 -16.22
CA ASN A 88 -12.88 17.73 -16.94
C ASN A 88 -11.77 18.74 -16.61
N GLY A 89 -10.54 18.25 -16.44
CA GLY A 89 -9.36 19.06 -16.15
C GLY A 89 -9.12 19.35 -14.66
N THR A 90 -9.90 18.75 -13.76
CA THR A 90 -9.66 18.86 -12.30
C THR A 90 -8.48 18.01 -11.86
N ASP A 91 -8.32 16.82 -12.44
CA ASP A 91 -7.22 15.91 -12.14
C ASP A 91 -5.98 16.30 -12.98
N PRO A 92 -4.77 16.28 -12.40
CA PRO A 92 -3.55 16.73 -13.09
C PRO A 92 -3.11 15.78 -14.20
N THR A 93 -3.52 14.51 -14.16
CA THR A 93 -3.22 13.52 -15.20
C THR A 93 -4.44 12.65 -15.45
N PRO A 94 -4.55 12.03 -16.65
CA PRO A 94 -5.66 11.15 -16.94
C PRO A 94 -5.58 9.83 -16.18
N CYS A 95 -4.54 9.52 -15.39
CA CYS A 95 -4.38 8.22 -14.74
C CYS A 95 -4.99 8.21 -13.34
N ASN A 96 -6.15 7.56 -13.16
CA ASN A 96 -6.82 7.48 -11.88
C ASN A 96 -7.47 6.12 -11.60
N PHE A 97 -7.66 5.86 -10.30
CA PHE A 97 -8.31 4.68 -9.74
C PHE A 97 -9.66 5.07 -9.15
N GLY A 98 -10.72 4.33 -9.50
CA GLY A 98 -12.07 4.55 -8.97
C GLY A 98 -12.50 3.43 -8.01
N GLY A 99 -12.86 3.78 -6.78
CA GLY A 99 -13.54 2.89 -5.85
C GLY A 99 -15.04 3.10 -5.93
N CYS A 100 -15.82 2.06 -6.24
CA CYS A 100 -17.27 2.15 -6.34
C CYS A 100 -17.96 1.31 -5.28
N HIS A 101 -19.08 1.83 -4.76
CA HIS A 101 -19.97 1.06 -3.91
C HIS A 101 -20.61 -0.06 -4.74
N SER A 102 -20.49 -1.30 -4.27
CA SER A 102 -20.86 -2.48 -5.06
C SER A 102 -22.36 -2.56 -5.34
N GLN A 103 -23.22 -2.13 -4.41
CA GLN A 103 -24.68 -2.23 -4.57
C GLN A 103 -25.35 -1.02 -5.21
N THR A 104 -24.78 0.18 -5.02
CA THR A 104 -25.36 1.44 -5.56
C THR A 104 -24.64 1.95 -6.80
N GLY A 105 -23.44 1.42 -7.09
CA GLY A 105 -22.60 1.89 -8.19
C GLY A 105 -22.06 3.31 -8.01
N GLU A 106 -22.29 3.95 -6.87
CA GLU A 106 -21.80 5.28 -6.55
C GLU A 106 -20.27 5.27 -6.47
N LEU A 107 -19.63 6.34 -6.97
CA LEU A 107 -18.20 6.53 -6.83
C LEU A 107 -17.92 6.96 -5.38
N LEU A 108 -17.26 6.08 -4.62
CA LEU A 108 -16.88 6.34 -3.23
C LEU A 108 -15.62 7.20 -3.16
N ASP A 109 -14.64 6.87 -3.99
CA ASP A 109 -13.36 7.57 -4.02
C ASP A 109 -12.74 7.51 -5.42
N ARG A 110 -11.89 8.50 -5.71
CA ARG A 110 -11.14 8.59 -6.95
C ARG A 110 -9.75 9.12 -6.67
N ILE A 111 -8.74 8.28 -6.90
CA ILE A 111 -7.33 8.63 -6.68
C ILE A 111 -6.71 8.99 -8.03
N ALA A 112 -6.32 10.25 -8.19
CA ALA A 112 -5.62 10.73 -9.38
C ALA A 112 -4.09 10.66 -9.22
N SER A 113 -3.40 10.35 -10.31
CA SER A 113 -1.95 10.37 -10.39
C SER A 113 -1.46 11.81 -10.49
N GLY A 114 -0.49 12.16 -9.63
CA GLY A 114 0.24 13.42 -9.74
C GLY A 114 1.04 13.51 -11.03
N SER A 115 1.51 14.71 -11.36
CA SER A 115 2.44 14.88 -12.48
C SER A 115 3.82 14.30 -12.14
N LYS A 116 4.70 14.21 -13.14
CA LYS A 116 6.07 13.72 -12.95
C LYS A 116 6.87 14.58 -11.96
N GLU A 117 6.54 15.87 -11.85
CA GLU A 117 7.15 16.81 -10.92
C GLU A 117 6.77 16.50 -9.46
N ASP A 118 5.59 15.92 -9.23
CA ASP A 118 5.15 15.41 -7.93
C ASP A 118 5.30 13.88 -7.87
N ILE A 119 6.56 13.43 -7.85
CA ILE A 119 6.92 12.01 -7.86
C ILE A 119 6.26 11.21 -6.73
N SER A 120 5.91 11.86 -5.61
CA SER A 120 5.27 11.23 -4.46
C SER A 120 3.84 10.76 -4.77
N ARG A 121 3.13 11.53 -5.62
CA ARG A 121 1.76 11.23 -6.06
C ARG A 121 1.71 10.62 -7.45
N HIS A 122 2.81 10.60 -8.17
CA HIS A 122 2.89 10.06 -9.52
C HIS A 122 2.79 8.53 -9.54
N PHE A 123 1.93 8.03 -10.41
CA PHE A 123 1.84 6.63 -10.76
C PHE A 123 1.43 6.43 -12.22
N ILE A 124 1.86 5.30 -12.79
CA ILE A 124 1.58 4.93 -14.18
C ILE A 124 0.87 3.59 -14.19
N ARG A 125 -0.23 3.50 -14.95
CA ARG A 125 -0.84 2.22 -15.29
C ARG A 125 -0.18 1.68 -16.55
N ALA A 126 0.76 0.76 -16.37
CA ALA A 126 1.59 0.24 -17.44
C ALA A 126 1.01 -1.02 -18.09
N ASN A 127 0.94 -1.07 -19.42
CA ASN A 127 0.73 -2.32 -20.14
C ASN A 127 1.92 -3.26 -19.87
N ARG A 128 1.67 -4.47 -19.35
CA ARG A 128 2.74 -5.40 -18.93
C ARG A 128 3.65 -5.81 -20.09
N ALA A 129 3.10 -6.07 -21.27
CA ALA A 129 3.87 -6.48 -22.44
C ALA A 129 4.72 -5.32 -22.98
N SER A 130 4.12 -4.14 -23.11
CA SER A 130 4.85 -2.92 -23.50
C SER A 130 5.93 -2.59 -22.49
N PHE A 131 5.67 -2.75 -21.18
CA PHE A 131 6.64 -2.49 -20.14
C PHE A 131 7.82 -3.47 -20.17
N ARG A 132 7.58 -4.78 -20.34
CA ARG A 132 8.66 -5.77 -20.52
C ARG A 132 9.49 -5.45 -21.76
N THR A 133 8.83 -5.09 -22.87
CA THR A 133 9.50 -4.69 -24.11
C THR A 133 10.38 -3.45 -23.89
N TRP A 134 9.82 -2.43 -23.23
CA TRP A 134 10.54 -1.22 -22.85
C TRP A 134 11.74 -1.51 -21.94
N LEU A 135 11.61 -2.37 -20.93
CA LEU A 135 12.73 -2.80 -20.08
C LEU A 135 13.80 -3.59 -20.85
N SER A 136 13.45 -4.26 -21.95
CA SER A 136 14.41 -4.97 -22.81
C SER A 136 15.17 -4.05 -23.77
N HIS A 137 14.89 -2.74 -23.78
CA HIS A 137 15.55 -1.79 -24.66
C HIS A 137 17.08 -1.87 -24.55
N LYS A 138 17.73 -2.28 -25.65
CA LYS A 138 19.19 -2.50 -25.76
C LYS A 138 19.76 -3.49 -24.74
N ILE A 139 18.95 -4.42 -24.27
CA ILE A 139 19.38 -5.56 -23.45
C ILE A 139 19.39 -6.80 -24.34
N ASN A 140 20.53 -7.50 -24.41
CA ASN A 140 20.60 -8.78 -25.08
C ASN A 140 20.13 -9.89 -24.14
N VAL A 141 19.01 -10.54 -24.48
CA VAL A 141 18.44 -11.64 -23.69
C VAL A 141 18.71 -12.96 -24.42
N SER A 142 19.28 -13.93 -23.70
CA SER A 142 19.48 -15.28 -24.18
C SER A 142 18.19 -16.09 -23.98
N TRP A 143 17.37 -16.19 -25.03
CA TRP A 143 16.09 -16.91 -25.04
C TRP A 143 16.26 -18.43 -25.13
N ASN A 144 15.20 -19.19 -24.85
CA ASN A 144 15.20 -20.66 -24.77
C ASN A 144 16.20 -21.23 -23.74
N LYS A 145 16.56 -20.46 -22.73
CA LYS A 145 17.49 -20.83 -21.66
C LYS A 145 16.72 -21.18 -20.39
N GLN A 146 16.16 -22.39 -20.37
CA GLN A 146 15.52 -22.91 -19.17
C GLN A 146 16.57 -23.40 -18.17
N PHE A 147 16.57 -22.81 -16.98
CA PHE A 147 17.41 -23.23 -15.87
C PHE A 147 17.21 -24.72 -15.55
N ASP A 148 18.32 -25.41 -15.30
CA ASP A 148 18.35 -26.80 -14.83
C ASP A 148 18.96 -26.90 -13.43
N SER A 149 20.20 -26.42 -13.27
CA SER A 149 20.91 -26.45 -11.99
C SER A 149 21.98 -25.34 -11.88
N TYR A 150 22.50 -25.10 -10.68
CA TYR A 150 23.72 -24.32 -10.47
C TYR A 150 24.74 -25.03 -9.59
N GLU A 151 26.02 -24.68 -9.75
CA GLU A 151 27.13 -25.11 -8.89
C GLU A 151 27.89 -23.85 -8.45
N GLU A 152 28.17 -23.68 -7.16
CA GLU A 152 28.85 -22.50 -6.64
C GLU A 152 30.04 -22.86 -5.73
N ASP A 153 31.10 -22.07 -5.82
CA ASP A 153 32.32 -22.19 -5.04
C ASP A 153 32.82 -20.82 -4.55
N GLU A 154 34.02 -20.77 -3.98
CA GLU A 154 34.63 -19.54 -3.48
C GLU A 154 35.00 -18.54 -4.59
N HIS A 155 34.93 -18.91 -5.87
CA HIS A 155 35.36 -18.10 -7.01
C HIS A 155 34.20 -17.65 -7.90
N GLY A 156 33.11 -18.40 -7.94
CA GLY A 156 31.96 -18.05 -8.77
C GLY A 156 30.81 -19.05 -8.70
N VAL A 157 29.91 -18.91 -9.67
CA VAL A 157 28.73 -19.74 -9.84
C VAL A 157 28.57 -20.10 -11.32
N LYS A 158 28.39 -21.40 -11.57
CA LYS A 158 28.07 -21.96 -12.88
C LYS A 158 26.58 -22.28 -12.92
N VAL A 159 25.89 -21.83 -13.97
CA VAL A 159 24.50 -22.17 -14.25
C VAL A 159 24.46 -23.15 -15.42
N ASN A 160 23.75 -24.27 -15.25
CA ASN A 160 23.48 -25.26 -16.29
C ASN A 160 22.04 -25.08 -16.78
N PHE A 161 21.83 -25.22 -18.09
CA PHE A 161 20.53 -25.10 -18.74
C PHE A 161 20.09 -26.44 -19.34
N LYS A 162 18.78 -26.61 -19.54
CA LYS A 162 18.20 -27.86 -20.07
C LYS A 162 18.62 -28.19 -21.51
N ASP A 163 19.11 -27.23 -22.26
CA ASP A 163 19.66 -27.44 -23.60
C ASP A 163 21.10 -27.99 -23.58
N GLY A 164 21.66 -28.24 -22.38
CA GLY A 164 23.02 -28.73 -22.16
C GLY A 164 24.08 -27.64 -22.15
N SER A 165 23.72 -26.38 -22.41
CA SER A 165 24.65 -25.25 -22.29
C SER A 165 24.86 -24.82 -20.83
N SER A 166 25.90 -24.02 -20.59
CA SER A 166 26.15 -23.44 -19.27
C SER A 166 26.78 -22.05 -19.36
N ALA A 167 26.68 -21.28 -18.28
CA ALA A 167 27.30 -19.97 -18.12
C ALA A 167 28.00 -19.87 -16.76
N TYR A 168 29.12 -19.15 -16.69
CA TYR A 168 29.87 -18.93 -15.44
C TYR A 168 29.94 -17.44 -15.13
N GLY A 169 29.75 -17.08 -13.86
CA GLY A 169 29.83 -15.71 -13.38
C GLY A 169 30.19 -15.64 -11.91
N SER A 170 30.33 -14.43 -11.41
CA SER A 170 30.72 -14.15 -10.02
C SER A 170 29.53 -14.15 -9.03
N LEU A 171 28.33 -13.92 -9.56
CA LEU A 171 27.06 -13.86 -8.82
C LEU A 171 25.92 -14.30 -9.73
N LEU A 172 24.96 -15.04 -9.17
CA LEU A 172 23.70 -15.40 -9.81
C LEU A 172 22.55 -14.67 -9.13
N VAL A 173 21.75 -13.95 -9.91
CA VAL A 173 20.48 -13.34 -9.46
C VAL A 173 19.32 -14.07 -10.13
N ALA A 174 18.52 -14.75 -9.32
CA ALA A 174 17.33 -15.45 -9.76
C ALA A 174 16.10 -14.55 -9.67
N THR A 175 15.49 -14.33 -10.84
CA THR A 175 14.25 -13.57 -11.04
C THR A 175 13.24 -14.39 -11.86
N ASP A 176 13.32 -15.72 -11.73
CA ASP A 176 12.61 -16.74 -12.51
C ASP A 176 11.17 -17.00 -12.04
N GLY A 177 10.64 -16.12 -11.18
CA GLY A 177 9.22 -16.01 -10.88
C GLY A 177 8.73 -16.87 -9.71
N ALA A 178 7.41 -16.89 -9.51
CA ALA A 178 6.78 -17.54 -8.36
C ALA A 178 7.06 -19.05 -8.24
N SER A 179 7.38 -19.73 -9.35
CA SER A 179 7.76 -21.15 -9.39
C SER A 179 9.28 -21.33 -9.61
N SER A 180 10.07 -20.48 -8.96
CA SER A 180 11.53 -20.43 -9.11
C SER A 180 12.18 -21.80 -8.89
N HIS A 181 12.94 -22.26 -9.90
CA HIS A 181 13.71 -23.50 -9.81
C HIS A 181 15.04 -23.25 -9.10
N VAL A 182 15.57 -22.02 -9.16
CA VAL A 182 16.74 -21.63 -8.39
C VAL A 182 16.42 -21.65 -6.89
N ARG A 183 15.27 -21.09 -6.49
CA ARG A 183 14.78 -21.19 -5.10
C ARG A 183 14.62 -22.65 -4.67
N LEU A 184 14.10 -23.50 -5.56
CA LEU A 184 13.91 -24.93 -5.28
C LEU A 184 15.23 -25.63 -5.00
N GLN A 185 16.27 -25.37 -5.79
CA GLN A 185 17.59 -25.91 -5.54
C GLN A 185 18.21 -25.33 -4.26
N MET A 186 18.05 -24.03 -4.01
CA MET A 186 18.63 -23.35 -2.84
C MET A 186 18.07 -23.86 -1.51
N LEU A 187 16.75 -24.09 -1.43
CA LEU A 187 16.05 -24.38 -0.17
C LEU A 187 15.55 -25.83 -0.05
N GLY A 188 15.55 -26.58 -1.14
CA GLY A 188 14.90 -27.90 -1.22
C GLY A 188 13.38 -27.81 -1.32
N ALA A 189 12.75 -28.95 -1.64
CA ALA A 189 11.31 -29.02 -1.91
C ALA A 189 10.43 -28.66 -0.70
N GLU A 190 10.87 -28.99 0.51
CA GLU A 190 10.08 -28.78 1.73
C GLU A 190 9.87 -27.29 2.06
N MET A 191 10.88 -26.45 1.81
CA MET A 191 10.88 -25.02 2.16
C MET A 191 10.48 -24.10 0.99
N CYS A 192 10.46 -24.62 -0.25
CA CYS A 192 10.33 -23.80 -1.47
C CYS A 192 8.92 -23.76 -2.09
N GLN A 193 8.00 -24.66 -1.71
CA GLN A 193 6.73 -24.75 -2.42
C GLN A 193 5.87 -23.49 -2.21
N PRO A 194 5.59 -22.71 -3.29
CA PRO A 194 4.66 -21.61 -3.18
C PRO A 194 3.28 -22.18 -2.85
N LYS A 195 2.62 -21.58 -1.86
CA LYS A 195 1.27 -21.97 -1.48
C LYS A 195 0.29 -21.34 -2.47
N ALA A 196 -0.72 -22.10 -2.90
CA ALA A 196 -1.88 -21.50 -3.53
C ALA A 196 -2.56 -20.57 -2.53
N ALA A 197 -2.86 -19.34 -2.94
CA ALA A 197 -3.78 -18.50 -2.19
C ALA A 197 -5.17 -19.15 -2.19
N SER A 198 -5.93 -18.97 -1.10
CA SER A 198 -7.31 -19.45 -0.97
C SER A 198 -8.29 -18.61 -1.79
N ILE A 199 -7.93 -18.31 -3.04
CA ILE A 199 -8.60 -17.31 -3.88
C ILE A 199 -8.69 -17.84 -5.30
N ASP A 200 -9.91 -17.86 -5.82
CA ASP A 200 -10.18 -18.14 -7.22
C ASP A 200 -10.43 -16.83 -7.96
N ALA A 201 -9.55 -16.50 -8.90
CA ALA A 201 -9.76 -15.39 -9.82
C ALA A 201 -10.37 -15.90 -11.12
N ILE A 202 -11.55 -15.38 -11.48
CA ILE A 202 -12.20 -15.66 -12.76
C ILE A 202 -12.19 -14.36 -13.56
N SER A 203 -11.62 -14.40 -14.77
CA SER A 203 -11.35 -13.17 -15.53
C SER A 203 -11.76 -13.29 -17.00
N ALA A 204 -12.00 -12.16 -17.65
CA ALA A 204 -12.22 -12.08 -19.08
C ALA A 204 -11.51 -10.87 -19.69
N ASN A 205 -11.18 -10.98 -20.97
CA ASN A 205 -10.71 -9.86 -21.80
C ASN A 205 -11.83 -9.44 -22.73
N ILE A 206 -12.23 -8.17 -22.66
CA ILE A 206 -13.34 -7.61 -23.42
C ILE A 206 -12.88 -6.41 -24.23
N THR A 207 -13.61 -6.11 -25.31
CA THR A 207 -13.43 -4.89 -26.10
C THR A 207 -14.73 -4.12 -26.00
N LEU A 208 -14.63 -2.85 -25.64
CA LEU A 208 -15.75 -1.95 -25.40
C LEU A 208 -15.75 -0.86 -26.46
N SER A 209 -16.94 -0.47 -26.92
CA SER A 209 -17.14 0.78 -27.64
C SER A 209 -17.01 1.98 -26.71
N ARG A 210 -16.81 3.17 -27.28
CA ARG A 210 -16.71 4.42 -26.53
C ARG A 210 -17.88 4.67 -25.58
N GLU A 211 -19.10 4.42 -26.04
CA GLU A 211 -20.30 4.59 -25.19
C GLU A 211 -20.24 3.67 -23.96
N GLU A 212 -19.69 2.48 -24.09
CA GLU A 212 -19.59 1.49 -23.02
C GLU A 212 -18.46 1.80 -22.02
N TYR A 213 -17.29 2.27 -22.49
CA TYR A 213 -16.14 2.56 -21.62
C TYR A 213 -16.14 3.98 -21.04
N ALA A 214 -16.80 4.97 -21.65
CA ALA A 214 -16.78 6.35 -21.15
C ALA A 214 -17.25 6.47 -19.67
N PRO A 215 -18.26 5.71 -19.20
CA PRO A 215 -18.63 5.69 -17.78
C PRO A 215 -17.54 5.09 -16.86
N LEU A 216 -16.72 4.16 -17.36
CA LEU A 216 -15.55 3.66 -16.61
C LEU A 216 -14.47 4.74 -16.54
N LEU A 217 -14.18 5.42 -17.65
CA LEU A 217 -13.24 6.55 -17.68
C LEU A 217 -13.58 7.62 -16.65
N ALA A 218 -14.87 7.94 -16.49
CA ALA A 218 -15.35 8.93 -15.53
C ALA A 218 -15.24 8.46 -14.07
N LYS A 219 -15.24 7.14 -13.80
CA LYS A 219 -15.08 6.57 -12.46
C LYS A 219 -13.62 6.36 -12.09
N GLY A 220 -12.86 5.77 -13.01
CA GLY A 220 -11.51 5.24 -12.84
C GLY A 220 -10.91 4.92 -14.21
N SER A 221 -10.13 5.84 -14.77
CA SER A 221 -9.61 5.73 -16.14
C SER A 221 -8.64 4.56 -16.36
N ALA A 222 -7.86 4.22 -15.34
CA ALA A 222 -6.90 3.13 -15.36
C ALA A 222 -7.52 1.84 -14.81
N PHE A 223 -8.37 1.97 -13.80
CA PHE A 223 -8.87 0.84 -13.02
C PHE A 223 -10.05 1.25 -12.14
N VAL A 224 -11.05 0.37 -12.05
CA VAL A 224 -12.20 0.49 -11.14
C VAL A 224 -12.31 -0.76 -10.29
N VAL A 225 -12.59 -0.59 -9.01
CA VAL A 225 -12.80 -1.66 -8.04
C VAL A 225 -14.15 -1.51 -7.36
N ALA A 226 -14.82 -2.64 -7.11
CA ALA A 226 -15.98 -2.74 -6.24
C ALA A 226 -15.91 -4.04 -5.45
N ASN A 227 -15.92 -3.94 -4.12
CA ASN A 227 -15.76 -5.07 -3.23
C ASN A 227 -17.07 -5.39 -2.49
N THR A 228 -17.25 -6.66 -2.13
CA THR A 228 -18.31 -7.16 -1.26
C THR A 228 -17.68 -8.07 -0.19
N GLY A 229 -18.48 -8.52 0.79
CA GLY A 229 -18.06 -9.56 1.73
C GLY A 229 -17.84 -10.95 1.09
N ASP A 230 -18.32 -11.15 -0.14
CA ASP A 230 -18.29 -12.46 -0.83
C ASP A 230 -17.31 -12.51 -2.01
N PHE A 231 -17.08 -11.36 -2.68
CA PHE A 231 -16.21 -11.28 -3.85
C PHE A 231 -15.56 -9.90 -4.01
N HIS A 232 -14.42 -9.88 -4.69
CA HIS A 232 -13.80 -8.66 -5.19
C HIS A 232 -14.00 -8.54 -6.70
N PHE A 233 -14.52 -7.41 -7.18
CA PHE A 233 -14.65 -7.11 -8.61
C PHE A 233 -13.67 -6.02 -9.02
N PHE A 234 -12.95 -6.29 -10.11
CA PHE A 234 -11.97 -5.40 -10.71
C PHE A 234 -12.24 -5.26 -12.20
N ILE A 235 -12.09 -4.07 -12.75
CA ILE A 235 -12.08 -3.83 -14.20
C ILE A 235 -11.04 -2.77 -14.55
N GLY A 236 -10.22 -3.02 -15.58
CA GLY A 236 -9.14 -2.10 -15.96
C GLY A 236 -8.87 -2.08 -17.45
N SER A 237 -8.36 -0.95 -17.93
CA SER A 237 -7.99 -0.74 -19.33
C SER A 237 -6.66 -1.43 -19.67
N ARG A 238 -6.52 -1.82 -20.93
CA ARG A 238 -5.32 -2.45 -21.50
C ARG A 238 -4.71 -1.62 -22.63
N SER A 239 -5.55 -1.01 -23.45
CA SER A 239 -5.22 -0.12 -24.58
C SER A 239 -6.46 0.62 -25.06
N TYR A 240 -6.27 1.74 -25.76
CA TYR A 240 -7.34 2.52 -26.37
C TYR A 240 -7.09 2.63 -27.86
N HIS A 241 -8.16 2.57 -28.66
CA HIS A 241 -8.10 2.56 -30.11
C HIS A 241 -8.98 3.71 -30.65
N PRO A 242 -8.52 4.98 -30.57
CA PRO A 242 -9.33 6.16 -30.91
C PRO A 242 -9.86 6.13 -32.35
N GLU A 243 -9.08 5.57 -33.28
CA GLU A 243 -9.45 5.45 -34.69
C GLU A 243 -10.71 4.59 -34.88
N ASN A 244 -10.90 3.60 -34.02
CA ASN A 244 -12.05 2.70 -34.03
C ASN A 244 -13.09 3.06 -32.96
N LYS A 245 -12.81 4.06 -32.11
CA LYS A 245 -13.61 4.42 -30.92
C LYS A 245 -13.89 3.20 -30.03
N THR A 246 -12.89 2.35 -29.86
CA THR A 246 -12.94 1.17 -29.00
C THR A 246 -11.81 1.19 -27.98
N ALA A 247 -11.92 0.37 -26.94
CA ALA A 247 -10.87 0.15 -25.96
C ALA A 247 -10.90 -1.28 -25.47
N ASP A 248 -9.72 -1.81 -25.18
CA ASP A 248 -9.57 -3.15 -24.62
C ASP A 248 -9.52 -3.08 -23.10
N TYR A 249 -10.35 -3.88 -22.45
CA TYR A 249 -10.44 -3.99 -21.01
C TYR A 249 -10.28 -5.44 -20.56
N TYR A 250 -10.03 -5.61 -19.28
CA TYR A 250 -10.21 -6.89 -18.61
C TYR A 250 -11.02 -6.67 -17.34
N TRP A 251 -11.78 -7.68 -16.94
CA TRP A 251 -12.37 -7.73 -15.61
C TRP A 251 -11.95 -9.01 -14.89
N SER A 252 -11.97 -8.96 -13.57
CA SER A 252 -11.70 -10.10 -12.70
C SER A 252 -12.66 -10.10 -11.52
N VAL A 253 -13.21 -11.28 -11.21
CA VAL A 253 -13.97 -11.54 -10.00
C VAL A 253 -13.16 -12.54 -9.18
N CYS A 254 -12.72 -12.11 -8.00
CA CYS A 254 -12.00 -12.95 -7.05
C CYS A 254 -12.96 -13.46 -5.98
N LEU A 255 -12.93 -14.76 -5.72
CA LEU A 255 -13.80 -15.47 -4.78
C LEU A 255 -12.97 -16.14 -3.68
N ASP A 256 -13.53 -16.25 -2.48
CA ASP A 256 -12.94 -17.02 -1.38
C ASP A 256 -13.10 -18.51 -1.64
N ARG A 257 -11.99 -19.22 -1.84
CA ARG A 257 -12.01 -20.68 -2.02
C ARG A 257 -12.47 -21.41 -0.75
N ALA A 258 -12.31 -20.81 0.43
CA ALA A 258 -12.79 -21.40 1.67
C ALA A 258 -14.32 -21.36 1.79
N LYS A 259 -14.97 -20.31 1.27
CA LYS A 259 -16.44 -20.19 1.24
C LYS A 259 -17.06 -20.97 0.09
N ASP A 260 -16.30 -21.16 -1.00
CA ASP A 260 -16.77 -21.84 -2.19
C ASP A 260 -15.77 -22.90 -2.69
N GLN A 261 -16.02 -24.15 -2.29
CA GLN A 261 -15.22 -25.31 -2.68
C GLN A 261 -15.47 -25.79 -4.12
N SER A 262 -16.40 -25.16 -4.86
CA SER A 262 -16.64 -25.48 -6.27
C SER A 262 -15.54 -24.87 -7.16
N SER A 263 -14.31 -25.37 -7.02
CA SER A 263 -13.20 -24.93 -7.87
C SER A 263 -13.52 -25.27 -9.32
N ILE A 264 -13.56 -24.26 -10.19
CA ILE A 264 -13.66 -24.51 -11.63
C ILE A 264 -12.26 -24.84 -12.12
N GLU A 265 -12.04 -26.12 -12.44
CA GLU A 265 -10.88 -26.52 -13.22
C GLU A 265 -10.93 -25.79 -14.56
N GLN A 266 -10.02 -24.84 -14.78
CA GLN A 266 -9.93 -24.05 -16.02
C GLN A 266 -9.28 -24.88 -17.16
N THR A 267 -9.69 -26.13 -17.26
CA THR A 267 -9.20 -27.14 -18.20
C THR A 267 -10.38 -27.80 -18.91
N GLY A 268 -10.20 -28.21 -20.18
CA GLY A 268 -11.28 -28.79 -21.01
C GLY A 268 -11.94 -27.78 -21.97
N SER A 269 -12.94 -28.21 -22.73
CA SER A 269 -13.63 -27.35 -23.72
C SER A 269 -14.65 -26.39 -23.10
N ASP A 270 -15.26 -26.80 -21.98
CA ASP A 270 -16.50 -26.16 -21.49
C ASP A 270 -16.27 -25.23 -20.28
N TRP A 271 -15.07 -25.20 -19.70
CA TRP A 271 -14.79 -24.47 -18.46
C TRP A 271 -15.10 -22.97 -18.57
N LYS A 272 -14.94 -22.37 -19.76
CA LYS A 272 -15.22 -20.94 -19.99
C LYS A 272 -16.69 -20.62 -19.79
N ALA A 273 -17.59 -21.46 -20.30
CA ALA A 273 -19.03 -21.27 -20.16
C ALA A 273 -19.45 -21.46 -18.69
N SER A 274 -18.91 -22.49 -18.03
CA SER A 274 -19.16 -22.74 -16.60
C SER A 274 -18.63 -21.62 -15.70
N ALA A 275 -17.44 -21.10 -16.00
CA ALA A 275 -16.83 -19.98 -15.28
C ALA A 275 -17.67 -18.70 -15.42
N LEU A 276 -18.13 -18.39 -16.62
CA LEU A 276 -19.01 -17.25 -16.85
C LEU A 276 -20.35 -17.42 -16.10
N ALA A 277 -20.97 -18.60 -16.17
CA ALA A 277 -22.23 -18.88 -15.47
C ALA A 277 -22.09 -18.71 -13.95
N LYS A 278 -20.99 -19.22 -13.36
CA LYS A 278 -20.68 -19.03 -11.94
C LYS A 278 -20.54 -17.56 -11.57
N VAL A 279 -19.79 -16.78 -12.35
CA VAL A 279 -19.60 -15.35 -12.08
C VAL A 279 -20.92 -14.60 -12.20
N LEU A 280 -21.77 -14.90 -13.20
CA LEU A 280 -23.08 -14.26 -13.35
C LEU A 280 -24.02 -14.51 -12.16
N GLU A 281 -23.93 -15.69 -11.55
CA GLU A 281 -24.68 -16.07 -10.35
C GLU A 281 -24.18 -15.30 -9.12
N VAL A 282 -22.87 -15.37 -8.83
CA VAL A 282 -22.29 -14.75 -7.63
C VAL A 282 -22.36 -13.22 -7.67
N THR A 283 -22.27 -12.62 -8.85
CA THR A 283 -22.29 -11.16 -9.00
C THR A 283 -23.70 -10.55 -9.11
N LYS A 284 -24.77 -11.30 -8.83
CA LYS A 284 -26.15 -10.75 -8.76
C LYS A 284 -26.28 -9.49 -7.88
N PRO A 285 -25.61 -9.38 -6.71
CA PRO A 285 -25.69 -8.18 -5.88
C PRO A 285 -24.94 -6.96 -6.44
N LEU A 286 -24.13 -7.13 -7.49
CA LEU A 286 -23.35 -6.04 -8.09
C LEU A 286 -24.29 -5.10 -8.87
N HIS A 287 -24.15 -3.80 -8.64
CA HIS A 287 -24.97 -2.78 -9.27
C HIS A 287 -24.94 -2.87 -10.80
N PRO A 288 -26.08 -2.69 -11.51
CA PRO A 288 -26.14 -2.84 -12.97
C PRO A 288 -25.12 -2.02 -13.76
N SER A 289 -24.71 -0.85 -13.26
CA SER A 289 -23.69 -0.02 -13.93
C SER A 289 -22.31 -0.70 -14.02
N LEU A 290 -22.02 -1.65 -13.12
CA LEU A 290 -20.78 -2.42 -13.06
C LEU A 290 -21.00 -3.85 -13.59
N ARG A 291 -22.14 -4.46 -13.24
CA ARG A 291 -22.47 -5.85 -13.62
C ARG A 291 -22.63 -6.04 -15.13
N ARG A 292 -23.08 -5.02 -15.86
CA ARG A 292 -23.28 -5.07 -17.32
C ARG A 292 -22.06 -5.56 -18.11
N TYR A 293 -20.84 -5.29 -17.63
CA TYR A 293 -19.61 -5.73 -18.30
C TYR A 293 -19.42 -7.25 -18.23
N ILE A 294 -19.92 -7.88 -17.16
CA ILE A 294 -19.93 -9.34 -17.00
C ILE A 294 -21.08 -9.93 -17.83
N GLU A 295 -22.27 -9.35 -17.76
CA GLU A 295 -23.47 -9.80 -18.49
C GLU A 295 -23.26 -9.82 -20.01
N ASN A 296 -22.52 -8.85 -20.54
CA ASN A 296 -22.23 -8.76 -21.98
C ASN A 296 -21.02 -9.61 -22.41
N THR A 297 -20.34 -10.29 -21.48
CA THR A 297 -19.18 -11.14 -21.79
C THR A 297 -19.61 -12.45 -22.45
N LYS A 298 -18.94 -12.84 -23.53
CA LYS A 298 -19.12 -14.13 -24.20
C LYS A 298 -18.17 -15.18 -23.61
N PRO A 299 -18.51 -16.48 -23.60
CA PRO A 299 -17.60 -17.53 -23.16
C PRO A 299 -16.23 -17.49 -23.85
N SER A 300 -16.16 -17.12 -25.14
CA SER A 300 -14.90 -17.01 -25.88
C SER A 300 -13.93 -15.96 -25.32
N GLN A 301 -14.45 -14.93 -24.63
CA GLN A 301 -13.70 -13.83 -24.02
C GLN A 301 -13.13 -14.18 -22.64
N MET A 302 -13.59 -15.27 -22.02
CA MET A 302 -13.04 -15.74 -20.75
C MET A 302 -11.56 -16.07 -20.92
N ALA A 303 -10.76 -15.54 -20.00
CA ALA A 303 -9.33 -15.66 -19.98
C ALA A 303 -8.92 -16.72 -18.97
N SER A 304 -8.02 -17.63 -19.36
CA SER A 304 -7.43 -18.53 -18.38
C SER A 304 -6.56 -17.69 -17.46
N THR A 305 -6.93 -17.62 -16.20
CA THR A 305 -6.01 -17.19 -15.16
C THR A 305 -5.15 -18.41 -14.83
N ALA A 306 -3.89 -18.22 -14.46
CA ALA A 306 -3.12 -19.32 -13.88
C ALA A 306 -4.00 -19.95 -12.78
N SER A 307 -4.16 -21.27 -12.82
CA SER A 307 -5.17 -22.02 -12.05
C SER A 307 -5.11 -21.76 -10.55
N GLN A 308 -4.01 -21.18 -10.06
CA GLN A 308 -3.82 -20.77 -8.68
C GLN A 308 -2.99 -19.48 -8.64
N LEU A 309 -3.46 -18.48 -7.87
CA LEU A 309 -2.62 -17.36 -7.45
C LEU A 309 -1.59 -17.89 -6.46
N LEU A 310 -0.33 -17.96 -6.87
CA LEU A 310 0.75 -18.45 -6.03
C LEU A 310 1.26 -17.36 -5.10
N GLN A 311 1.56 -17.74 -3.87
CA GLN A 311 2.18 -16.88 -2.87
C GLN A 311 3.29 -17.61 -2.13
N TRP A 312 4.32 -16.87 -1.73
CA TRP A 312 5.45 -17.40 -0.97
C TRP A 312 6.07 -16.27 -0.15
N SER A 313 6.19 -16.49 1.16
CA SER A 313 6.90 -15.59 2.07
C SER A 313 8.26 -16.23 2.40
N PRO A 314 9.38 -15.49 2.28
CA PRO A 314 10.69 -16.07 2.52
C PRO A 314 10.92 -16.38 4.01
N PRO A 315 11.76 -17.38 4.35
CA PRO A 315 12.22 -17.57 5.72
C PRO A 315 13.02 -16.35 6.21
N SER A 316 13.22 -16.24 7.52
CA SER A 316 13.97 -15.13 8.14
C SER A 316 15.43 -15.05 7.70
N THR A 317 15.99 -16.13 7.18
CA THR A 317 17.36 -16.20 6.65
C THR A 317 17.39 -17.05 5.38
N LEU A 318 18.28 -16.67 4.46
CA LEU A 318 18.61 -17.44 3.25
C LEU A 318 20.10 -17.74 3.22
N PRO A 319 20.54 -18.84 2.58
CA PRO A 319 21.96 -19.11 2.39
C PRO A 319 22.68 -17.94 1.72
N ALA A 320 23.71 -17.41 2.39
CA ALA A 320 24.46 -16.24 1.93
C ALA A 320 25.73 -16.61 1.16
N LYS A 321 25.56 -17.26 0.01
CA LYS A 321 26.65 -17.63 -0.89
C LYS A 321 26.69 -16.70 -2.11
N ARG A 322 26.71 -17.22 -3.35
CA ARG A 322 26.78 -16.43 -4.59
C ARG A 322 25.46 -16.37 -5.35
N VAL A 323 24.36 -16.73 -4.70
CA VAL A 323 23.01 -16.74 -5.29
C VAL A 323 22.07 -15.82 -4.53
N ILE A 324 21.38 -14.95 -5.26
CA ILE A 324 20.35 -14.03 -4.75
C ILE A 324 19.00 -14.38 -5.38
N LEU A 325 17.93 -14.33 -4.59
CA LEU A 325 16.55 -14.37 -5.09
C LEU A 325 15.97 -12.95 -5.13
N ALA A 326 15.21 -12.61 -6.16
CA ALA A 326 14.55 -11.30 -6.30
C ALA A 326 13.21 -11.38 -7.05
N GLY A 327 12.33 -10.41 -6.82
CA GLY A 327 10.97 -10.41 -7.34
C GLY A 327 10.15 -11.58 -6.82
N ASP A 328 9.25 -12.12 -7.65
CA ASP A 328 8.41 -13.27 -7.26
C ASP A 328 9.22 -14.54 -6.92
N ALA A 329 10.51 -14.61 -7.30
CA ALA A 329 11.39 -15.69 -6.83
C ALA A 329 11.66 -15.58 -5.32
N LEU A 330 11.63 -14.37 -4.73
CA LEU A 330 11.82 -14.11 -3.31
C LEU A 330 10.52 -13.84 -2.53
N HIS A 331 9.51 -13.22 -3.15
CA HIS A 331 8.32 -12.77 -2.41
C HIS A 331 7.07 -12.74 -3.30
N ALA A 332 6.74 -13.89 -3.92
CA ALA A 332 5.49 -14.04 -4.66
C ALA A 332 4.28 -13.70 -3.78
N MET A 333 3.43 -12.80 -4.25
CA MET A 333 2.28 -12.30 -3.48
C MET A 333 1.01 -12.24 -4.34
N THR A 334 -0.14 -12.22 -3.67
CA THR A 334 -1.43 -12.02 -4.32
C THR A 334 -1.54 -10.59 -4.90
N PRO A 335 -2.41 -10.34 -5.90
CA PRO A 335 -2.41 -9.08 -6.64
C PRO A 335 -3.17 -7.93 -5.94
N PHE A 336 -3.80 -8.16 -4.79
CA PHE A 336 -4.78 -7.25 -4.17
C PHE A 336 -4.22 -5.88 -3.76
N ARG A 337 -2.92 -5.79 -3.48
CA ARG A 337 -2.23 -4.51 -3.22
C ARG A 337 -1.56 -3.90 -4.45
N GLY A 338 -1.47 -4.62 -5.58
CA GLY A 338 -0.71 -4.19 -6.75
C GLY A 338 0.80 -3.98 -6.49
N ALA A 339 1.34 -4.51 -5.40
CA ALA A 339 2.70 -4.20 -4.92
C ALA A 339 3.80 -5.04 -5.60
N GLY A 340 3.50 -6.25 -6.10
CA GLY A 340 4.52 -7.21 -6.53
C GLY A 340 5.53 -6.67 -7.53
N ALA A 341 5.09 -6.02 -8.61
CA ALA A 341 6.01 -5.45 -9.60
C ALA A 341 6.85 -4.30 -9.03
N ASN A 342 6.28 -3.46 -8.16
CA ASN A 342 7.02 -2.38 -7.51
C ASN A 342 8.12 -2.95 -6.62
N THR A 343 7.79 -3.90 -5.74
CA THR A 343 8.77 -4.57 -4.86
C THR A 343 9.87 -5.27 -5.66
N ALA A 344 9.51 -5.95 -6.76
CA ALA A 344 10.45 -6.61 -7.65
C ALA A 344 11.44 -5.64 -8.32
N LEU A 345 11.00 -4.42 -8.66
CA LEU A 345 11.89 -3.37 -9.17
C LEU A 345 12.77 -2.77 -8.07
N LEU A 346 12.24 -2.61 -6.85
CA LEU A 346 13.04 -2.15 -5.72
C LEU A 346 14.18 -3.14 -5.40
N ASP A 347 13.94 -4.45 -5.48
CA ASP A 347 15.00 -5.46 -5.35
C ASP A 347 16.11 -5.24 -6.39
N ALA A 348 15.73 -5.02 -7.65
CA ALA A 348 16.69 -4.76 -8.72
C ALA A 348 17.54 -3.51 -8.44
N PHE A 349 16.95 -2.46 -7.90
CA PHE A 349 17.66 -1.23 -7.54
C PHE A 349 18.62 -1.45 -6.36
N ASP A 350 18.20 -2.16 -5.33
CA ASP A 350 19.03 -2.47 -4.16
C ASP A 350 20.24 -3.32 -4.56
N ILE A 351 20.00 -4.40 -5.33
CA ILE A 351 21.04 -5.28 -5.85
C ILE A 351 22.03 -4.49 -6.71
N ALA A 352 21.55 -3.70 -7.69
CA ALA A 352 22.43 -2.94 -8.57
C ALA A 352 23.30 -1.93 -7.82
N GLN A 353 22.73 -1.24 -6.83
CA GLN A 353 23.47 -0.29 -6.01
C GLN A 353 24.54 -0.99 -5.16
N LEU A 354 24.21 -2.12 -4.53
CA LEU A 354 25.17 -2.90 -3.76
C LEU A 354 26.30 -3.45 -4.64
N ILE A 355 25.98 -3.98 -5.83
CA ILE A 355 26.96 -4.45 -6.81
C ILE A 355 27.91 -3.30 -7.22
N ASN A 356 27.36 -2.13 -7.57
CA ASN A 356 28.15 -0.96 -7.95
C ASN A 356 29.06 -0.48 -6.81
N GLN A 357 28.56 -0.48 -5.57
CA GLN A 357 29.36 -0.12 -4.40
C GLN A 357 30.47 -1.14 -4.13
N ALA A 358 30.19 -2.44 -4.29
CA ALA A 358 31.16 -3.51 -4.11
C ALA A 358 32.31 -3.38 -5.11
N MET A 359 31.99 -3.21 -6.40
CA MET A 359 32.98 -3.00 -7.45
C MET A 359 33.83 -1.75 -7.23
N LYS A 360 33.23 -0.62 -6.84
CA LYS A 360 33.97 0.62 -6.53
C LYS A 360 34.93 0.45 -5.35
N LYS A 361 34.56 -0.36 -4.36
CA LYS A 361 35.40 -0.67 -3.19
C LYS A 361 36.40 -1.79 -3.45
N GLY A 362 36.33 -2.45 -4.61
CA GLY A 362 37.17 -3.61 -4.93
C GLY A 362 36.91 -4.83 -4.03
N VAL A 363 35.71 -4.95 -3.47
CA VAL A 363 35.31 -6.12 -2.67
C VAL A 363 34.58 -7.15 -3.52
N ASP A 364 34.58 -8.41 -3.07
CA ASP A 364 33.86 -9.49 -3.76
C ASP A 364 32.35 -9.19 -3.78
N VAL A 365 31.71 -9.45 -4.92
CA VAL A 365 30.26 -9.35 -5.09
C VAL A 365 29.51 -10.31 -4.18
N GLN A 366 30.12 -11.40 -3.69
CA GLN A 366 29.53 -12.24 -2.65
C GLN A 366 29.18 -11.43 -1.39
N ALA A 367 29.96 -10.39 -1.07
CA ALA A 367 29.73 -9.54 0.09
C ALA A 367 28.41 -8.75 0.02
N ILE A 368 27.69 -8.76 -1.11
CA ILE A 368 26.40 -8.07 -1.25
C ILE A 368 25.19 -8.93 -0.86
N VAL A 369 25.35 -10.25 -0.75
CA VAL A 369 24.23 -11.17 -0.51
C VAL A 369 23.62 -10.96 0.88
N GLU A 370 24.45 -10.87 1.94
CA GLU A 370 23.94 -10.61 3.29
C GLU A 370 23.30 -9.21 3.44
N PRO A 371 23.93 -8.10 3.00
CA PRO A 371 23.30 -6.78 3.03
C PRO A 371 21.96 -6.74 2.28
N TYR A 372 21.88 -7.37 1.11
CA TYR A 372 20.64 -7.45 0.35
C TYR A 372 19.57 -8.23 1.12
N ASN A 373 19.89 -9.42 1.63
CA ASN A 373 18.94 -10.26 2.37
C ASN A 373 18.36 -9.53 3.60
N LYS A 374 19.18 -8.73 4.30
CA LYS A 374 18.74 -7.91 5.46
C LYS A 374 17.69 -6.86 5.10
N ILE A 375 17.63 -6.43 3.83
CA ILE A 375 16.65 -5.45 3.33
C ILE A 375 15.46 -6.16 2.69
N ALA A 376 15.74 -7.11 1.81
CA ALA A 376 14.74 -7.71 0.93
C ALA A 376 13.84 -8.72 1.63
N ILE A 377 14.36 -9.49 2.61
CA ILE A 377 13.55 -10.47 3.35
C ILE A 377 12.45 -9.79 4.17
N PRO A 378 12.73 -8.79 5.05
CA PRO A 378 11.68 -8.13 5.82
C PRO A 378 10.67 -7.39 4.92
N ARG A 379 11.14 -6.74 3.84
CA ARG A 379 10.26 -6.10 2.85
C ARG A 379 9.35 -7.12 2.17
N GLY A 380 9.91 -8.25 1.74
CA GLY A 380 9.19 -9.32 1.08
C GLY A 380 8.12 -9.93 1.98
N GLN A 381 8.49 -10.32 3.21
CA GLN A 381 7.56 -10.84 4.22
C GLN A 381 6.42 -9.85 4.49
N GLY A 382 6.76 -8.60 4.78
CA GLY A 382 5.77 -7.56 5.05
C GLY A 382 4.79 -7.36 3.89
N MET A 383 5.27 -7.35 2.64
CA MET A 383 4.42 -7.15 1.46
C MET A 383 3.56 -8.37 1.13
N VAL A 384 4.07 -9.59 1.30
CA VAL A 384 3.27 -10.81 1.11
C VAL A 384 2.14 -10.84 2.14
N GLU A 385 2.44 -10.52 3.39
CA GLU A 385 1.48 -10.56 4.50
C GLU A 385 0.43 -9.45 4.33
N PHE A 386 0.86 -8.25 3.92
CA PHE A 386 -0.03 -7.13 3.63
C PHE A 386 -0.94 -7.37 2.41
N SER A 387 -0.47 -8.15 1.42
CA SER A 387 -1.30 -8.54 0.29
C SER A 387 -2.30 -9.63 0.66
N ARG A 388 -1.94 -10.53 1.59
CA ARG A 388 -2.87 -11.52 2.16
C ARG A 388 -4.00 -10.84 2.93
N SER A 389 -3.70 -9.88 3.80
CA SER A 389 -4.74 -9.21 4.59
C SER A 389 -5.71 -8.42 3.69
N ALA A 390 -5.20 -7.78 2.64
CA ALA A 390 -6.03 -7.09 1.65
C ALA A 390 -6.89 -8.00 0.78
N ALA A 391 -6.58 -9.30 0.76
CA ALA A 391 -7.31 -10.32 0.02
C ALA A 391 -8.39 -11.01 0.84
N GLY A 392 -8.47 -10.72 2.14
CA GLY A 392 -9.46 -11.31 3.03
C GLY A 392 -10.86 -10.86 2.66
N PHE A 393 -11.76 -11.82 2.44
CA PHE A 393 -13.20 -11.63 2.31
C PHE A 393 -13.84 -11.45 3.68
N HIS A 394 -13.19 -10.60 4.49
CA HIS A 394 -13.63 -10.28 5.82
C HIS A 394 -14.89 -9.46 5.68
N ASP A 395 -16.01 -10.10 5.96
CA ASP A 395 -17.24 -9.43 6.34
C ASP A 395 -17.02 -8.86 7.76
N THR A 396 -16.08 -7.92 7.88
CA THR A 396 -15.94 -7.05 9.05
C THR A 396 -17.00 -5.97 8.95
N HIS A 397 -18.24 -6.39 8.68
CA HIS A 397 -19.38 -5.51 8.80
C HIS A 397 -19.52 -5.19 10.28
N ILE A 398 -19.59 -3.91 10.59
CA ILE A 398 -19.83 -3.50 11.96
C ILE A 398 -21.28 -3.85 12.25
N ASP A 399 -21.51 -4.72 13.23
CA ASP A 399 -22.86 -5.04 13.68
C ASP A 399 -23.49 -3.83 14.39
N ILE A 400 -24.09 -2.96 13.59
CA ILE A 400 -24.76 -1.73 14.04
C ILE A 400 -25.98 -2.02 14.93
N SER A 401 -26.46 -3.28 14.99
CA SER A 401 -27.55 -3.65 15.89
C SER A 401 -27.11 -3.66 17.36
N ILE A 402 -25.82 -3.88 17.64
CA ILE A 402 -25.27 -3.90 19.00
C ILE A 402 -25.14 -2.47 19.52
N GLN A 403 -26.06 -2.00 20.37
CA GLN A 403 -26.04 -0.59 20.85
C GLN A 403 -24.92 -0.29 21.87
N ASN A 404 -24.49 -1.28 22.64
CA ASN A 404 -23.45 -1.07 23.64
C ASN A 404 -22.07 -0.90 22.98
N PRO A 405 -21.34 0.20 23.22
CA PRO A 405 -20.09 0.50 22.52
C PRO A 405 -19.00 -0.52 22.80
N VAL A 406 -18.90 -1.02 24.03
CA VAL A 406 -17.92 -2.03 24.43
C VAL A 406 -18.24 -3.36 23.74
N ALA A 407 -19.49 -3.80 23.80
CA ALA A 407 -19.92 -5.05 23.17
C ALA A 407 -19.77 -5.00 21.63
N ARG A 408 -20.01 -3.84 21.00
CA ARG A 408 -19.86 -3.68 19.55
C ARG A 408 -18.40 -3.77 19.12
N ILE A 409 -17.50 -3.07 19.82
CA ILE A 409 -16.05 -3.17 19.56
C ILE A 409 -15.58 -4.60 19.79
N GLN A 410 -16.02 -5.25 20.88
CA GLN A 410 -15.62 -6.63 21.17
C GLN A 410 -16.10 -7.59 20.08
N ALA A 411 -17.35 -7.46 19.61
CA ALA A 411 -17.87 -8.28 18.51
C ALA A 411 -17.05 -8.08 17.21
N TYR A 412 -16.59 -6.85 16.96
CA TYR A 412 -15.70 -6.55 15.84
C TYR A 412 -14.33 -7.20 16.02
N ILE A 413 -13.70 -7.12 17.20
CA ILE A 413 -12.44 -7.83 17.52
C ILE A 413 -12.61 -9.35 17.36
N ASP A 414 -13.70 -9.91 17.89
CA ASP A 414 -14.00 -11.34 17.82
C ASP A 414 -14.20 -11.82 16.38
N SER A 415 -14.66 -10.96 15.47
CA SER A 415 -14.79 -11.30 14.05
C SER A 415 -13.43 -11.58 13.40
N TYR A 416 -12.36 -10.90 13.84
CA TYR A 416 -10.99 -11.18 13.40
C TYR A 416 -10.51 -12.54 13.94
N ALA A 417 -10.81 -12.85 15.21
CA ALA A 417 -10.44 -14.13 15.82
C ALA A 417 -11.17 -15.32 15.17
N LYS A 418 -12.44 -15.15 14.78
CA LYS A 418 -13.26 -16.19 14.12
C LYS A 418 -12.89 -16.41 12.65
N ALA A 419 -12.21 -15.47 11.99
CA ALA A 419 -11.89 -15.54 10.57
C ALA A 419 -10.79 -16.56 10.20
N GLY A 420 -10.28 -17.37 11.15
CA GLY A 420 -9.52 -18.59 10.88
C GLY A 420 -8.16 -18.45 10.19
N GLY A 421 -7.70 -17.23 9.88
CA GLY A 421 -6.38 -16.96 9.30
C GLY A 421 -5.30 -16.86 10.38
N SER A 422 -4.76 -17.99 10.81
CA SER A 422 -4.01 -18.10 12.08
C SER A 422 -2.62 -17.45 12.15
N ASP A 423 -2.09 -16.75 11.14
CA ASP A 423 -0.67 -16.30 11.16
C ASP A 423 -0.40 -14.88 10.60
N THR A 424 -1.35 -13.95 10.59
CA THR A 424 -1.05 -12.56 10.17
C THR A 424 -0.67 -11.66 11.35
N PHE A 425 0.23 -10.70 11.13
CA PHE A 425 0.62 -9.72 12.16
C PHE A 425 -0.58 -8.93 12.69
N ASP A 426 -1.51 -8.53 11.81
CA ASP A 426 -2.74 -7.83 12.21
C ASP A 426 -3.63 -8.71 13.09
N ASN A 427 -3.81 -9.99 12.75
CA ASN A 427 -4.60 -10.90 13.59
C ASN A 427 -3.91 -11.15 14.94
N LEU A 428 -2.58 -11.33 14.94
CA LEU A 428 -1.80 -11.42 16.17
C LEU A 428 -1.98 -10.15 17.01
N LEU A 429 -1.87 -8.96 16.43
CA LEU A 429 -2.06 -7.71 17.15
C LEU A 429 -3.48 -7.57 17.70
N MET A 430 -4.49 -7.86 16.88
CA MET A 430 -5.91 -7.76 17.26
C MET A 430 -6.26 -8.74 18.37
N THR A 431 -5.73 -9.97 18.34
CA THR A 431 -5.93 -10.96 19.40
C THR A 431 -5.19 -10.63 20.70
N GLN A 432 -4.13 -9.81 20.64
CA GLN A 432 -3.47 -9.26 21.82
C GLN A 432 -4.06 -7.92 22.28
N THR A 433 -5.03 -7.34 21.56
CA THR A 433 -5.63 -6.05 21.91
C THR A 433 -6.79 -6.25 22.86
N HIS A 434 -6.66 -5.81 24.10
CA HIS A 434 -7.69 -5.90 25.13
C HIS A 434 -8.46 -4.59 25.25
N LEU A 435 -9.76 -4.61 25.01
CA LEU A 435 -10.61 -3.44 25.24
C LEU A 435 -10.86 -3.23 26.74
N LEU A 436 -10.39 -2.11 27.30
CA LEU A 436 -10.62 -1.78 28.71
C LEU A 436 -11.91 -0.99 28.92
N SER A 437 -12.17 -0.01 28.06
CA SER A 437 -13.38 0.80 28.14
C SER A 437 -13.72 1.45 26.80
N SER A 438 -15.00 1.72 26.59
CA SER A 438 -15.48 2.56 25.49
C SER A 438 -16.72 3.31 25.92
N THR A 439 -16.71 4.63 25.75
CA THR A 439 -17.79 5.52 26.16
C THR A 439 -18.18 6.44 25.02
N LEU A 440 -19.48 6.49 24.74
CA LEU A 440 -20.07 7.44 23.81
C LEU A 440 -20.56 8.65 24.59
N LYS A 441 -20.20 9.85 24.12
CA LYS A 441 -20.68 11.10 24.70
C LYS A 441 -21.20 12.01 23.59
N SER A 442 -22.39 12.56 23.80
CA SER A 442 -22.87 13.65 22.94
C SER A 442 -22.05 14.90 23.22
N ALA A 443 -21.37 15.41 22.20
CA ALA A 443 -20.66 16.67 22.22
C ALA A 443 -21.53 17.82 21.68
N SER A 444 -22.53 17.53 20.84
CA SER A 444 -23.61 18.44 20.42
C SER A 444 -24.82 17.67 19.86
N GLU A 445 -25.88 18.36 19.40
CA GLU A 445 -27.07 17.74 18.76
C GLU A 445 -26.69 16.84 17.55
N ASP A 446 -25.60 17.17 16.84
CA ASP A 446 -25.17 16.46 15.62
C ASP A 446 -23.77 15.78 15.74
N ALA A 447 -23.12 15.82 16.91
CA ALA A 447 -21.77 15.28 17.10
C ALA A 447 -21.66 14.34 18.31
N MET A 448 -21.22 13.12 18.05
CA MET A 448 -20.93 12.10 19.06
C MET A 448 -19.41 11.90 19.14
N GLU A 449 -18.84 12.06 20.33
CA GLU A 449 -17.47 11.67 20.63
C GLU A 449 -17.46 10.23 21.17
N CYS A 450 -16.43 9.46 20.79
CA CYS A 450 -16.15 8.17 21.39
C CYS A 450 -14.78 8.23 22.07
N PHE A 451 -14.74 7.86 23.34
CA PHE A 451 -13.50 7.68 24.10
C PHE A 451 -13.31 6.20 24.38
N THR A 452 -12.22 5.63 23.88
CA THR A 452 -11.93 4.20 23.95
C THR A 452 -10.52 3.97 24.46
N VAL A 453 -10.36 3.02 25.38
CA VAL A 453 -9.06 2.67 25.96
C VAL A 453 -8.79 1.19 25.73
N PHE A 454 -7.61 0.89 25.21
CA PHE A 454 -7.11 -0.46 24.98
C PHE A 454 -5.87 -0.73 25.84
N SER A 455 -5.66 -2.00 26.21
CA SER A 455 -4.42 -2.53 26.76
C SER A 455 -3.80 -3.51 25.78
N ILE A 456 -2.49 -3.44 25.57
CA ILE A 456 -1.78 -4.34 24.65
C ILE A 456 -0.46 -4.78 25.29
N PRO A 457 -0.22 -6.09 25.49
CA PRO A 457 1.05 -6.60 25.97
C PRO A 457 2.11 -6.56 24.87
N VAL A 458 3.32 -6.12 25.22
CA VAL A 458 4.44 -6.02 24.28
C VAL A 458 5.18 -7.35 24.20
N ILE A 459 4.73 -8.22 23.31
CA ILE A 459 5.28 -9.56 23.10
C ILE A 459 6.52 -9.54 22.18
N PRO A 460 7.33 -10.62 22.14
CA PRO A 460 8.53 -10.68 21.30
C PRO A 460 8.27 -10.37 19.82
N SER A 461 7.13 -10.83 19.28
CA SER A 461 6.73 -10.60 17.89
C SER A 461 6.45 -9.12 17.56
N PHE A 462 6.29 -8.25 18.56
CA PHE A 462 6.10 -6.80 18.40
C PHE A 462 7.41 -6.01 18.50
N CYS A 463 8.52 -6.70 18.79
CA CYS A 463 9.80 -6.08 19.09
C CYS A 463 10.77 -6.15 17.91
N SER A 464 11.67 -5.17 17.86
CA SER A 464 12.89 -5.23 17.05
C SER A 464 13.90 -6.20 17.68
N ALA A 465 14.98 -6.50 16.97
CA ALA A 465 16.10 -7.31 17.49
C ALA A 465 16.74 -6.75 18.76
N MET A 466 16.51 -5.47 19.09
CA MET A 466 16.99 -4.81 20.31
C MET A 466 16.07 -5.02 21.53
N GLY A 467 14.98 -5.80 21.38
CA GLY A 467 14.05 -6.06 22.49
C GLY A 467 13.15 -4.87 22.85
N THR A 468 13.00 -3.90 21.95
CA THR A 468 12.04 -2.79 22.08
C THR A 468 11.01 -2.84 20.95
N MET A 469 9.77 -2.42 21.23
CA MET A 469 8.69 -2.38 20.25
C MET A 469 9.14 -1.65 18.98
N HIS A 470 8.96 -2.28 17.82
CA HIS A 470 9.40 -1.69 16.57
C HIS A 470 8.41 -0.62 16.09
N GLY A 471 8.90 0.44 15.45
CA GLY A 471 8.06 1.58 15.04
C GLY A 471 6.92 1.20 14.09
N GLY A 472 7.10 0.17 13.26
CA GLY A 472 6.01 -0.38 12.44
C GLY A 472 4.84 -0.93 13.27
N CYS A 473 5.12 -1.66 14.35
CA CYS A 473 4.11 -2.16 15.27
C CYS A 473 3.35 -1.01 15.93
N THR A 474 4.07 0.04 16.35
CA THR A 474 3.43 1.24 16.89
C THR A 474 2.45 1.84 15.89
N SER A 475 2.85 2.06 14.64
CA SER A 475 1.94 2.60 13.61
C SER A 475 0.70 1.72 13.41
N THR A 476 0.87 0.39 13.35
CA THR A 476 -0.25 -0.54 13.20
C THR A 476 -1.19 -0.53 14.42
N ILE A 477 -0.66 -0.44 15.64
CA ILE A 477 -1.47 -0.31 16.85
C ILE A 477 -2.34 0.96 16.77
N VAL A 478 -1.78 2.10 16.38
CA VAL A 478 -2.59 3.32 16.23
C VAL A 478 -3.65 3.14 15.16
N ASP A 479 -3.30 2.57 14.01
CA ASP A 479 -4.24 2.33 12.90
C ASP A 479 -5.43 1.45 13.34
N ASN A 480 -5.15 0.37 14.07
CA ASN A 480 -6.16 -0.54 14.58
C ASN A 480 -7.00 0.09 15.70
N CYS A 481 -6.37 0.70 16.70
CA CYS A 481 -7.07 1.28 17.84
C CYS A 481 -7.95 2.46 17.44
N THR A 482 -7.52 3.29 16.47
CA THR A 482 -8.34 4.38 15.95
C THR A 482 -9.53 3.87 15.14
N THR A 483 -9.35 2.82 14.34
CA THR A 483 -10.46 2.12 13.69
C THR A 483 -11.45 1.57 14.73
N LEU A 484 -10.97 0.83 15.72
CA LEU A 484 -11.82 0.26 16.78
C LEU A 484 -12.57 1.33 17.58
N ALA A 485 -11.96 2.48 17.85
CA ALA A 485 -12.62 3.60 18.52
C ALA A 485 -13.75 4.22 17.67
N GLY A 486 -13.75 4.02 16.34
CA GLY A 486 -14.81 4.47 15.45
C GLY A 486 -16.01 3.53 15.33
N VAL A 487 -15.85 2.24 15.67
CA VAL A 487 -16.90 1.20 15.58
C VAL A 487 -18.21 1.58 16.29
N PRO A 488 -18.20 2.18 17.50
CA PRO A 488 -19.44 2.62 18.14
C PRO A 488 -20.23 3.69 17.38
N LEU A 489 -19.59 4.41 16.47
CA LEU A 489 -20.15 5.55 15.75
C LEU A 489 -20.68 5.16 14.36
N ALA A 490 -20.48 3.91 13.93
CA ALA A 490 -21.03 3.36 12.70
C ALA A 490 -22.57 3.38 12.71
N GLN A 491 -23.16 3.76 11.58
CA GLN A 491 -24.60 3.71 11.31
C GLN A 491 -24.82 3.06 9.95
N LYS A 492 -26.04 2.61 9.68
CA LYS A 492 -26.40 2.09 8.36
C LYS A 492 -26.08 3.12 7.27
N ASP A 493 -25.34 2.71 6.24
CA ASP A 493 -24.88 3.56 5.14
C ASP A 493 -23.90 4.68 5.57
N PHE A 494 -23.35 4.60 6.80
CA PHE A 494 -22.35 5.52 7.34
C PHE A 494 -21.31 4.77 8.18
N TRP A 495 -20.16 4.49 7.56
CA TRP A 495 -19.02 3.82 8.21
C TRP A 495 -19.30 2.38 8.68
N ASP A 496 -20.35 1.73 8.19
CA ASP A 496 -20.73 0.35 8.56
C ASP A 496 -19.87 -0.75 7.91
N ALA A 497 -18.96 -0.39 7.01
CA ALA A 497 -17.96 -1.28 6.41
C ALA A 497 -16.51 -1.00 6.90
N GLY A 498 -16.35 -0.19 7.95
CA GLY A 498 -15.03 0.24 8.44
C GLY A 498 -14.34 1.29 7.57
N GLY A 499 -13.05 1.54 7.80
CA GLY A 499 -12.27 2.56 7.09
C GLY A 499 -10.76 2.27 7.10
N VAL A 500 -9.97 3.12 6.44
CA VAL A 500 -8.50 3.03 6.40
C VAL A 500 -7.87 4.39 6.71
N SER A 501 -6.77 4.41 7.44
CA SER A 501 -6.03 5.65 7.70
C SER A 501 -5.36 6.17 6.42
N ARG A 502 -5.65 7.42 6.03
CA ARG A 502 -4.98 8.09 4.89
C ARG A 502 -3.63 8.70 5.25
N THR A 503 -3.49 9.20 6.47
CA THR A 503 -2.24 9.79 6.98
C THR A 503 -2.15 9.49 8.48
N LEU A 504 -1.02 8.92 8.87
CA LEU A 504 -0.75 8.56 10.25
C LEU A 504 0.65 9.06 10.62
N ASN A 505 0.72 10.08 11.47
CA ASN A 505 1.97 10.63 11.97
C ASN A 505 2.20 10.15 13.40
N VAL A 506 3.12 9.20 13.57
CA VAL A 506 3.51 8.69 14.87
C VAL A 506 4.92 9.15 15.19
N THR A 507 5.06 10.03 16.18
CA THR A 507 6.37 10.47 16.66
C THR A 507 6.75 9.67 17.89
N TYR A 508 7.83 8.90 17.76
CA TYR A 508 8.42 8.12 18.84
C TYR A 508 9.14 9.04 19.83
N LEU A 509 8.67 9.08 21.08
CA LEU A 509 9.33 9.87 22.13
C LEU A 509 10.22 9.00 23.03
N ARG A 510 9.85 7.74 23.31
CA ARG A 510 10.60 6.85 24.22
C ARG A 510 10.48 5.35 23.92
N PRO A 511 11.55 4.57 24.25
CA PRO A 511 11.53 3.23 24.79
C PRO A 511 10.22 2.50 25.06
N ILE A 512 9.76 1.49 24.31
CA ILE A 512 8.88 0.48 24.92
C ILE A 512 9.60 -0.87 24.92
N PRO A 513 10.13 -1.34 26.08
CA PRO A 513 10.77 -2.63 26.16
C PRO A 513 9.76 -3.79 26.09
N MET A 514 10.21 -4.91 25.54
CA MET A 514 9.50 -6.19 25.57
C MET A 514 9.07 -6.53 27.00
N GLY A 515 7.85 -7.07 27.15
CA GLY A 515 7.25 -7.38 28.44
C GLY A 515 6.47 -6.22 29.09
N SER A 516 6.54 -5.01 28.53
CA SER A 516 5.68 -3.91 28.98
C SER A 516 4.21 -4.19 28.65
N GLU A 517 3.31 -3.55 29.39
CA GLU A 517 1.92 -3.39 28.97
C GLU A 517 1.66 -1.92 28.62
N ILE A 518 1.05 -1.69 27.46
CA ILE A 518 0.77 -0.34 26.96
C ILE A 518 -0.73 -0.08 26.95
N LEU A 519 -1.11 1.13 27.33
CA LEU A 519 -2.44 1.66 27.18
C LEU A 519 -2.49 2.56 25.95
N VAL A 520 -3.54 2.40 25.15
CA VAL A 520 -3.83 3.23 23.99
C VAL A 520 -5.18 3.90 24.20
N GLU A 521 -5.16 5.20 24.41
CA GLU A 521 -6.37 6.02 24.55
C GLU A 521 -6.69 6.66 23.21
N CYS A 522 -7.91 6.45 22.72
CA CYS A 522 -8.39 6.99 21.46
C CYS A 522 -9.63 7.85 21.71
N ILE A 523 -9.60 9.09 21.23
CA ILE A 523 -10.71 10.03 21.31
C ILE A 523 -11.11 10.45 19.90
N VAL A 524 -12.35 10.16 19.51
CA VAL A 524 -12.92 10.62 18.25
C VAL A 524 -13.49 12.02 18.46
N ARG A 525 -12.93 13.04 17.80
CA ARG A 525 -13.25 14.46 17.99
C ARG A 525 -14.18 15.05 16.94
N GLY A 526 -14.24 14.45 15.75
CA GLY A 526 -15.10 14.94 14.67
C GLY A 526 -15.40 13.86 13.64
N LEU A 527 -16.64 13.83 13.17
CA LEU A 527 -17.19 12.83 12.25
C LEU A 527 -17.76 13.51 11.01
N GLY A 528 -17.17 13.22 9.85
CA GLY A 528 -17.71 13.64 8.56
C GLY A 528 -17.80 12.45 7.60
N ARG A 529 -18.60 12.61 6.53
CA ARG A 529 -18.71 11.59 5.47
C ARG A 529 -17.37 11.26 4.80
N LYS A 530 -16.42 12.21 4.81
CA LYS A 530 -15.12 12.09 4.14
C LYS A 530 -13.92 12.10 5.08
N MET A 531 -14.00 12.69 6.27
CA MET A 531 -12.89 12.78 7.22
C MET A 531 -13.36 12.66 8.66
N TRP A 532 -12.51 12.09 9.49
CA TRP A 532 -12.65 11.87 10.92
C TRP A 532 -11.38 12.38 11.62
N ALA A 533 -11.56 13.13 12.70
CA ALA A 533 -10.45 13.65 13.49
C ALA A 533 -10.31 12.83 14.78
N PHE A 534 -9.09 12.39 15.09
CA PHE A 534 -8.78 11.59 16.26
C PHE A 534 -7.71 12.26 17.11
N VAL A 535 -7.76 12.02 18.42
CA VAL A 535 -6.65 12.25 19.34
C VAL A 535 -6.29 10.91 19.93
N VAL A 536 -5.03 10.50 19.81
CA VAL A 536 -4.55 9.21 20.33
C VAL A 536 -3.37 9.44 21.27
N GLN A 537 -3.36 8.75 22.40
CA GLN A 537 -2.28 8.79 23.37
C GLN A 537 -1.79 7.37 23.70
N TYR A 538 -0.47 7.19 23.76
CA TYR A 538 0.16 6.01 24.36
C TYR A 538 0.61 6.32 25.78
N LEU A 539 0.17 5.48 26.71
CA LEU A 539 0.61 5.50 28.10
C LEU A 539 1.24 4.13 28.42
N GLN A 540 2.42 4.11 29.05
CA GLN A 540 3.01 2.84 29.53
C GLN A 540 2.48 2.53 30.92
N LEU A 541 2.10 1.28 31.17
CA LEU A 541 2.01 0.77 32.54
C LEU A 541 3.40 0.27 32.93
N TRP A 542 3.96 0.83 34.00
CA TRP A 542 5.27 0.41 34.53
C TRP A 542 5.11 -0.78 35.47
N ASP A 543 5.88 -1.83 35.23
CA ASP A 543 6.07 -2.97 36.13
C ASP A 543 7.44 -2.83 36.83
N ASP A 544 7.49 -1.99 37.87
CA ASP A 544 8.54 -2.03 38.89
C ASP A 544 8.06 -1.20 40.10
N GLU A 545 7.95 -1.84 41.28
CA GLU A 545 7.46 -1.23 42.55
C GLU A 545 8.20 0.05 42.99
N ALA A 546 9.28 0.43 42.30
CA ALA A 546 10.15 1.54 42.67
C ALA A 546 9.90 2.89 41.95
N ARG A 547 8.93 3.02 41.03
CA ARG A 547 8.75 4.28 40.25
C ARG A 547 7.31 4.79 40.13
N HIS A 548 6.52 4.71 41.20
CA HIS A 548 5.23 5.38 41.25
C HIS A 548 5.40 6.91 41.42
N SER A 549 5.16 7.69 40.38
CA SER A 549 4.59 9.05 40.58
C SER A 549 3.81 9.64 39.41
N GLU A 550 4.11 9.42 38.11
CA GLU A 550 3.39 10.13 37.03
C GLU A 550 3.38 9.36 35.69
N LEU A 551 2.19 9.11 35.12
CA LEU A 551 2.02 8.62 33.74
C LEU A 551 2.53 9.69 32.76
N LYS A 552 3.62 9.40 32.03
CA LYS A 552 4.17 10.32 31.01
C LYS A 552 3.86 9.80 29.60
N PRO A 553 3.51 10.68 28.64
CA PRO A 553 3.24 10.27 27.26
C PRO A 553 4.48 9.64 26.63
N LEU A 554 4.30 8.48 25.99
CA LEU A 554 5.36 7.75 25.30
C LEU A 554 5.51 8.13 23.82
N TYR A 555 4.45 8.67 23.23
CA TYR A 555 4.36 9.05 21.83
C TYR A 555 3.56 10.35 21.68
N LYS A 556 3.86 11.13 20.63
CA LYS A 556 2.98 12.19 20.14
C LYS A 556 2.33 11.72 18.84
N ILE A 557 1.00 11.79 18.77
CA ILE A 557 0.22 11.33 17.62
C ILE A 557 -0.72 12.44 17.18
N ASP A 558 -0.61 12.78 15.90
CA ASP A 558 -1.60 13.59 15.18
C ASP A 558 -2.21 12.66 14.11
N SER A 559 -3.50 12.33 14.22
CA SER A 559 -4.18 11.41 13.30
C SER A 559 -5.49 11.96 12.74
N THR A 560 -5.64 11.84 11.42
CA THR A 560 -6.87 12.08 10.67
C THR A 560 -7.20 10.82 9.89
N LEU A 561 -8.35 10.24 10.21
CA LEU A 561 -8.94 9.10 9.49
C LEU A 561 -9.88 9.66 8.42
N SER A 562 -10.11 8.92 7.36
CA SER A 562 -11.02 9.37 6.31
C SER A 562 -11.58 8.18 5.58
N PHE A 563 -12.80 8.32 5.08
CA PHE A 563 -13.35 7.32 4.19
C PHE A 563 -12.62 7.37 2.85
N GLY A 564 -12.09 6.23 2.42
CA GLY A 564 -11.45 6.06 1.12
C GLY A 564 -9.93 5.87 1.20
N SER A 565 -9.46 4.83 0.53
CA SER A 565 -8.05 4.50 0.28
C SER A 565 -7.15 5.71 -0.04
N ALA A 566 -6.00 5.84 0.65
CA ALA A 566 -4.75 6.54 0.24
C ALA A 566 -4.87 7.97 -0.38
N VAL A 567 -4.33 9.09 0.12
CA VAL A 567 -2.94 9.37 0.56
C VAL A 567 -2.76 10.90 0.85
N MET A 568 -1.78 11.22 1.72
CA MET A 568 -0.92 12.44 1.83
C MET A 568 -1.34 13.75 2.53
N GLY A 569 -0.42 14.20 3.39
CA GLY A 569 -0.34 15.54 3.95
C GLY A 569 0.06 16.64 2.96
N TYR A 570 0.08 17.85 3.51
CA TYR A 570 0.57 19.09 2.92
C TYR A 570 1.43 19.81 3.97
N THR A 571 2.44 20.56 3.52
CA THR A 571 3.22 21.50 4.34
C THR A 571 3.19 22.85 3.64
N GLY A 572 2.92 23.94 4.40
CA GLY A 572 3.43 25.27 4.06
C GLY A 572 2.52 26.49 4.32
N ALA A 573 3.13 27.47 5.00
CA ALA A 573 2.83 28.91 5.14
C ALA A 573 1.84 29.34 6.26
N GLY A 574 2.14 30.31 7.15
CA GLY A 574 3.31 31.19 7.30
C GLY A 574 3.32 31.97 8.63
N GLU A 575 4.47 32.54 8.99
CA GLU A 575 4.82 33.09 10.32
C GLU A 575 4.07 34.38 10.75
N ASN A 576 3.27 35.03 9.89
CA ASN A 576 2.83 36.42 10.13
C ASN A 576 1.41 36.61 10.73
N ILE A 577 0.65 35.56 11.02
CA ILE A 577 -0.73 35.70 11.57
C ILE A 577 -0.73 35.83 13.11
N LEU A 578 0.32 35.36 13.78
CA LEU A 578 0.34 35.21 15.23
C LEU A 578 0.93 36.40 16.00
N GLU A 579 1.74 37.26 15.37
CA GLU A 579 2.23 38.49 16.01
C GLU A 579 1.11 39.42 16.47
N SER A 580 -0.05 39.37 15.80
CA SER A 580 -1.23 40.16 16.15
C SER A 580 -1.98 39.59 17.36
N VAL A 581 -2.03 38.26 17.51
CA VAL A 581 -2.78 37.54 18.55
C VAL A 581 -2.05 37.59 19.91
N PHE A 582 -0.71 37.58 19.90
CA PHE A 582 0.09 37.52 21.13
C PHE A 582 0.42 38.88 21.76
N SER A 583 0.01 39.99 21.14
CA SER A 583 0.11 41.35 21.71
C SER A 583 -0.76 41.57 22.98
N ILE A 584 -1.58 40.57 23.34
CA ILE A 584 -2.55 40.62 24.45
C ILE A 584 -1.96 40.00 25.75
N VAL A 585 -0.75 39.42 25.71
CA VAL A 585 -0.15 38.68 26.84
C VAL A 585 0.92 39.53 27.58
N PRO A 586 1.02 39.47 28.92
CA PRO A 586 1.95 40.31 29.69
C PRO A 586 3.43 40.10 29.31
N GLY A 587 4.19 41.19 29.25
CA GLY A 587 5.59 41.25 28.76
C GLY A 587 6.65 40.50 29.59
N THR A 588 6.28 39.79 30.65
CA THR A 588 7.18 38.94 31.45
C THR A 588 7.22 37.48 30.98
N THR A 589 6.59 37.18 29.85
CA THR A 589 6.39 35.82 29.36
C THR A 589 7.23 35.58 28.10
N LYS A 590 8.03 34.50 28.08
CA LYS A 590 8.79 34.09 26.89
C LYS A 590 8.06 32.95 26.18
N HIS A 591 7.95 33.05 24.86
CA HIS A 591 7.15 32.12 24.04
C HIS A 591 8.01 31.47 22.95
N GLU A 592 7.70 30.22 22.61
CA GLU A 592 8.30 29.51 21.49
C GLU A 592 7.23 28.66 20.80
N ILE A 593 7.07 28.88 19.48
CA ILE A 593 6.06 28.22 18.65
C ILE A 593 6.74 27.08 17.89
N ALA A 594 6.18 25.88 17.96
CA ALA A 594 6.75 24.71 17.31
C ALA A 594 6.14 24.45 15.92
N SER A 595 4.85 24.76 15.73
CA SER A 595 4.16 24.53 14.45
C SER A 595 2.80 25.25 14.39
N VAL A 596 2.39 25.63 13.19
CA VAL A 596 1.05 26.14 12.86
C VAL A 596 0.53 25.36 11.65
N ASP A 597 -0.67 24.83 11.75
CA ASP A 597 -1.37 24.22 10.61
C ASP A 597 -2.72 24.91 10.39
N SER A 598 -3.07 25.14 9.13
CA SER A 598 -4.31 25.82 8.72
C SER A 598 -5.11 24.94 7.76
N GLN A 599 -6.38 24.70 8.07
CA GLN A 599 -7.29 24.00 7.17
C GLN A 599 -8.48 24.90 6.82
N GLY A 600 -8.65 25.20 5.52
CA GLY A 600 -9.77 25.98 5.00
C GLY A 600 -9.39 26.97 3.89
N THR A 601 -10.39 27.57 3.25
CA THR A 601 -10.22 28.80 2.45
C THR A 601 -10.16 30.01 3.38
N TRP A 602 -9.68 31.17 2.92
CA TRP A 602 -9.54 32.39 3.74
C TRP A 602 -10.82 32.84 4.47
N ASP A 603 -12.00 32.41 3.99
CA ASP A 603 -13.30 32.76 4.54
C ASP A 603 -13.73 31.90 5.76
N ASP A 604 -13.12 30.72 5.97
CA ASP A 604 -13.38 29.81 7.12
C ASP A 604 -12.05 29.12 7.51
N MET A 605 -11.18 29.88 8.19
CA MET A 605 -9.84 29.42 8.53
C MET A 605 -9.81 28.83 9.95
N ILE A 606 -9.43 27.56 10.05
CA ILE A 606 -9.17 26.90 11.34
C ILE A 606 -7.65 26.85 11.55
N VAL A 607 -7.18 27.43 12.65
CA VAL A 607 -5.75 27.50 13.01
C VAL A 607 -5.50 26.66 14.25
N LEU A 608 -4.62 25.67 14.13
CA LEU A 608 -4.09 24.95 15.29
C LEU A 608 -2.72 25.52 15.65
N ALA A 609 -2.61 26.12 16.85
CA ALA A 609 -1.35 26.60 17.38
C ALA A 609 -0.87 25.69 18.51
N ILE A 610 0.38 25.23 18.41
CA ILE A 610 1.03 24.41 19.44
C ILE A 610 2.31 25.11 19.88
N GLY A 611 2.43 25.37 21.17
CA GLY A 611 3.57 26.10 21.71
C GLY A 611 3.84 25.81 23.17
N ARG A 612 4.86 26.48 23.67
CA ARG A 612 5.23 26.44 25.09
C ARG A 612 5.43 27.83 25.66
N VAL A 613 5.03 28.00 26.91
CA VAL A 613 5.03 29.27 27.65
C VAL A 613 5.90 29.12 28.89
N PHE A 614 6.84 30.04 29.07
CA PHE A 614 7.66 30.14 30.27
C PHE A 614 7.11 31.27 31.15
N ILE A 615 6.67 30.92 32.36
CA ILE A 615 6.20 31.89 33.35
C ILE A 615 7.38 32.25 34.27
N GLY A 616 7.82 33.52 34.21
CA GLY A 616 8.95 34.00 35.01
C GLY A 616 10.28 33.31 34.63
N GLU A 617 11.09 32.95 35.64
CA GLU A 617 12.36 32.22 35.46
C GLU A 617 12.21 30.69 35.54
N SER A 618 10.98 30.15 35.46
CA SER A 618 10.75 28.70 35.51
C SER A 618 11.52 27.96 34.40
N LYS A 619 12.24 26.90 34.78
CA LYS A 619 12.89 25.99 33.82
C LYS A 619 11.92 25.05 33.14
N ASP A 620 10.73 24.88 33.73
CA ASP A 620 9.71 23.98 33.24
C ASP A 620 8.66 24.78 32.45
N PRO A 621 8.56 24.57 31.12
CA PRO A 621 7.58 25.23 30.30
C PRO A 621 6.19 24.61 30.46
N LEU A 622 5.16 25.46 30.39
CA LEU A 622 3.78 25.02 30.21
C LEU A 622 3.51 24.84 28.72
N TYR A 623 2.99 23.68 28.33
CA TYR A 623 2.64 23.38 26.95
C TYR A 623 1.17 23.70 26.70
N PHE A 624 0.87 24.24 25.52
CA PHE A 624 -0.50 24.51 25.09
C PHE A 624 -0.72 24.07 23.65
N SER A 625 -1.97 23.71 23.37
CA SER A 625 -2.50 23.48 22.02
C SER A 625 -3.88 24.13 21.96
N GLU A 626 -4.07 25.09 21.05
CA GLU A 626 -5.33 25.82 20.92
C GLU A 626 -5.79 25.86 19.47
N VAL A 627 -7.11 25.73 19.29
CA VAL A 627 -7.76 25.77 17.98
C VAL A 627 -8.54 27.07 17.85
N PHE A 628 -8.15 27.90 16.89
CA PHE A 628 -8.85 29.14 16.59
C PHE A 628 -9.73 28.96 15.36
N HIS A 629 -10.97 29.41 15.46
CA HIS A 629 -11.86 29.54 14.32
C HIS A 629 -11.93 31.03 13.94
N LEU A 630 -11.28 31.39 12.83
CA LEU A 630 -11.20 32.75 12.34
C LEU A 630 -12.24 32.93 11.23
N LYS A 631 -13.16 33.88 11.43
CA LYS A 631 -14.17 34.24 10.44
C LYS A 631 -14.00 35.70 10.04
N THR A 632 -14.02 35.96 8.74
CA THR A 632 -13.94 37.33 8.19
C THR A 632 -15.23 38.09 8.54
N GLU A 633 -15.10 39.34 9.01
CA GLU A 633 -16.28 40.20 9.22
C GLU A 633 -16.94 40.58 7.88
N ILE A 634 -16.17 40.63 6.79
CA ILE A 634 -16.61 41.04 5.45
C ILE A 634 -15.93 40.13 4.42
N PRO A 635 -16.66 39.21 3.75
CA PRO A 635 -16.08 38.34 2.72
C PRO A 635 -15.59 39.14 1.51
N GLY A 636 -14.33 38.91 1.08
CA GLY A 636 -13.82 39.37 -0.22
C GLY A 636 -12.95 40.64 -0.26
N GLU A 637 -12.61 41.28 0.86
CA GLU A 637 -11.65 42.41 0.87
C GLU A 637 -10.28 42.04 1.45
N SER A 638 -9.21 42.55 0.84
CA SER A 638 -7.81 42.33 1.24
C SER A 638 -7.42 42.96 2.59
N SER A 639 -8.31 43.74 3.20
CA SER A 639 -8.10 44.41 4.49
C SER A 639 -9.03 43.89 5.60
N SER A 640 -9.48 42.64 5.47
CA SER A 640 -10.39 41.97 6.41
C SER A 640 -9.88 41.99 7.86
N ARG A 641 -10.77 42.35 8.81
CA ARG A 641 -10.59 42.12 10.26
C ARG A 641 -11.29 40.82 10.65
N TYR A 642 -10.66 40.08 11.56
CA TYR A 642 -11.13 38.77 12.03
C TYR A 642 -11.68 38.88 13.45
N ILE A 643 -12.82 38.25 13.72
CA ILE A 643 -13.35 38.13 15.09
C ILE A 643 -12.85 36.82 15.69
N LEU A 644 -12.12 36.89 16.81
CA LEU A 644 -11.85 35.73 17.65
C LEU A 644 -13.11 35.39 18.47
N LYS A 645 -13.74 34.23 18.19
CA LYS A 645 -14.98 33.85 18.89
C LYS A 645 -14.79 33.07 20.19
N HIS A 646 -13.60 32.53 20.48
CA HIS A 646 -13.35 31.81 21.73
C HIS A 646 -11.90 32.01 22.21
N ILE A 647 -11.75 32.51 23.44
CA ILE A 647 -10.49 32.48 24.19
C ILE A 647 -10.80 31.99 25.61
N ILE A 648 -9.85 31.22 26.14
CA ILE A 648 -9.60 30.84 27.54
C ILE A 648 -10.09 29.44 27.91
N ARG A 649 -9.18 28.45 27.80
CA ARG A 649 -8.90 27.52 28.89
C ARG A 649 -7.39 27.37 29.08
N LEU A 650 -6.80 28.25 29.90
CA LEU A 650 -5.57 27.90 30.59
C LEU A 650 -5.93 26.82 31.62
N THR A 651 -5.51 25.59 31.39
CA THR A 651 -5.50 24.57 32.45
C THR A 651 -4.42 24.99 33.46
N MET A 652 -4.84 25.62 34.56
CA MET A 652 -3.97 25.74 35.73
C MET A 652 -3.77 24.33 36.29
N ALA A 653 -2.58 23.76 36.11
CA ALA A 653 -2.10 22.75 37.03
C ALA A 653 -1.70 23.48 38.31
N ALA A 654 -2.44 23.23 39.40
CA ALA A 654 -1.98 23.51 40.76
C ALA A 654 -1.30 22.26 41.31
#